data_AF-A0A944YBL4-F1
#
_entry.id   AF-A0A944YBL4-F1
#
_cell.length_a   1.000
_cell.length_b   1.000
_cell.length_c   1.000
_cell.angle_alpha   90.00
_cell.angle_beta   90.00
_cell.angle_gamma   90.00
#
_symmetry.space_group_name_H-M   'P 1'
#
loop_
_entity.id
_entity.type
_entity.pdbx_description
1 polymer ?
#
loop_
_entity_poly.entity_id
_entity_poly.type
_entity_poly.pdbx_seq_one_letter_code
_entity_poly.pdbx_strand_id
1 'polypeptide(L)'
;MFKKRNAFTAVEVALAMGIVAVMAGVTVPMYRTYQIRSDLDTVTEQTIQGIRRAQVLAQSNEHDLPWGYYVQDGVIFAGQAYQVRNEEYDEMYPVPSTINTSGLSEVVFSQLEGVPDREGEIIIQALNGDRRVIQIGLYGVLEASDIESPEIVEGSSEEEDDEGSDSSEGSDSSDGSEGSDSSEGDPGGSSSTSSEGETGDDSGDGDDSDDSGDDEYPNPDEGDTTTCEDRFYIKDDGTIETLGTVNATFNVLGSEITYGENGPKVKVTIEASTDDGETWFDLFNGKAVKRGDTEIVRNLTSGSKVLLRIEGRHSWFFRKEYASNDSDEHIFVLRNSDPVPQFPVFNDQTGLEDFLQDILNEDGTISIGQYDTVFLTELGSLGEDSSDFQDAVIQVSFNLAEGSCVVGTDIPSVKVEFSRIENSGNGDTNNVVFVGAQEVPFADSQWIPLEDALGNAILDVPSTEDVPGIGLSREDGFIRVLNYGNNSFGSLEISDSKIIFNDAAIEYIENESGTYQTENPFDGIVNDGAGGDEITLLTGSQSLLFQSRVTVANDGLLIYWQRGNPEGVVDPDSEDDPDGSDDTDPGTDTDDDSDTDSDGGGDIAEETPDPCGIPYTINQGRITVNEPADITVRTLGSYSTYGSRGPEISTYLHASFDGGTSYQTLFEYRDIDGGERQTFSDIASGSTITFKADGRYSWLFRNSVESTDETRTKILERGSSLPGTTPFQNVYGLESFLRNVISNQSTIDIGKTSLLLLFELQDVDANSDYQDVVIEIFLEKPSSGGICGAQNTDDTDNESSSSSTSSVGDTDPDADPEDEEVEEGQKVICHFPPGNRGSPETIVIGESAWKAHSAHGDRPGECESDGDGDGVLNSYDLCPDTYMPEAVPTTGTLLFHRFALTSSNPIFISGPRKKFLSEFTLESTKGCSCGQMIDVAEGKKTYHFEQYPRLYRNMKSLFPFYTRGARSYGCGRAIMKMVKNFEI
;
A
#
# COMPACT_ATOMS: atom_id res chain seq x y z
N MET A 1 -24.99 -70.67 18.43
CA MET A 1 -24.80 -69.91 19.68
C MET A 1 -25.04 -68.45 19.33
N PHE A 2 -26.22 -67.90 19.65
CA PHE A 2 -26.55 -66.53 19.28
C PHE A 2 -25.72 -65.56 20.13
N LYS A 3 -24.77 -64.87 19.50
CA LYS A 3 -23.92 -63.84 20.13
C LYS A 3 -24.86 -62.68 20.51
N LYS A 4 -25.12 -62.51 21.81
CA LYS A 4 -25.83 -61.33 22.32
C LYS A 4 -25.05 -60.11 21.83
N ARG A 5 -25.68 -59.27 21.00
CA ARG A 5 -25.13 -57.95 20.70
C ARG A 5 -25.22 -57.13 21.99
N ASN A 6 -24.08 -56.61 22.44
CA ASN A 6 -24.03 -55.71 23.57
C ASN A 6 -24.80 -54.44 23.15
N ALA A 7 -25.98 -54.24 23.72
CA ALA A 7 -26.71 -52.99 23.61
C ALA A 7 -26.19 -52.04 24.68
N PHE A 8 -26.31 -50.73 24.44
CA PHE A 8 -26.01 -49.71 25.44
C PHE A 8 -26.76 -50.02 26.74
N THR A 9 -26.05 -49.91 27.85
CA THR A 9 -26.67 -50.02 29.17
C THR A 9 -27.63 -48.84 29.36
N ALA A 10 -28.67 -49.03 30.16
CA ALA A 10 -29.62 -47.95 30.48
C ALA A 10 -28.91 -46.73 31.12
N VAL A 11 -27.77 -46.97 31.79
CA VAL A 11 -26.95 -45.92 32.40
C VAL A 11 -26.19 -45.11 31.34
N GLU A 12 -25.58 -45.76 30.33
CA GLU A 12 -24.89 -45.06 29.23
C GLU A 12 -25.84 -44.23 28.39
N VAL A 13 -27.04 -44.72 28.11
CA VAL A 13 -28.07 -43.94 27.41
C VAL A 13 -28.51 -42.73 28.25
N ALA A 14 -28.69 -42.91 29.55
CA ALA A 14 -29.04 -41.81 30.45
C ALA A 14 -27.92 -40.76 30.55
N LEU A 15 -26.65 -41.19 30.56
CA LEU A 15 -25.49 -40.30 30.59
C LEU A 15 -25.36 -39.50 29.29
N ALA A 16 -25.48 -40.16 28.14
CA ALA A 16 -25.42 -39.50 26.83
C ALA A 16 -26.56 -38.48 26.67
N MET A 17 -27.79 -38.83 27.08
CA MET A 17 -28.91 -37.89 27.06
C MET A 17 -28.72 -36.73 28.06
N GLY A 18 -28.08 -36.98 29.20
CA GLY A 18 -27.71 -35.93 30.16
C GLY A 18 -26.71 -34.93 29.59
N ILE A 19 -25.65 -35.43 28.93
CA ILE A 19 -24.63 -34.58 28.30
C ILE A 19 -25.23 -33.75 27.16
N VAL A 20 -26.06 -34.36 26.31
CA VAL A 20 -26.76 -33.62 25.24
C VAL A 20 -27.70 -32.55 25.82
N ALA A 21 -28.39 -32.83 26.94
CA ALA A 21 -29.24 -31.84 27.59
C ALA A 21 -28.45 -30.68 28.19
N VAL A 22 -27.28 -30.94 28.77
CA VAL A 22 -26.39 -29.89 29.31
C VAL A 22 -25.81 -29.04 28.19
N MET A 23 -25.29 -29.68 27.13
CA MET A 23 -24.77 -28.95 25.96
C MET A 23 -25.86 -28.11 25.30
N ALA A 24 -27.04 -28.69 25.04
CA ALA A 24 -28.16 -27.92 24.50
C ALA A 24 -28.59 -26.78 25.43
N GLY A 25 -28.49 -26.97 26.76
CA GLY A 25 -28.75 -25.94 27.76
C GLY A 25 -27.81 -24.73 27.68
N VAL A 26 -26.59 -24.90 27.19
CA VAL A 26 -25.59 -23.82 27.06
C VAL A 26 -25.51 -23.28 25.63
N THR A 27 -25.47 -24.17 24.63
CA THR A 27 -25.29 -23.78 23.22
C THR A 27 -26.48 -23.02 22.66
N VAL A 28 -27.71 -23.43 22.97
CA VAL A 28 -28.92 -22.75 22.45
C VAL A 28 -29.02 -21.29 22.90
N PRO A 29 -28.86 -20.93 24.18
CA PRO A 29 -28.88 -19.52 24.58
C PRO A 29 -27.71 -18.72 24.02
N MET A 30 -26.49 -19.27 23.95
CA MET A 30 -25.35 -18.56 23.34
C MET A 30 -25.57 -18.27 21.85
N TYR A 31 -26.05 -19.26 21.09
CA TYR A 31 -26.37 -19.09 19.68
C TYR A 31 -27.47 -18.04 19.48
N ARG A 32 -28.47 -18.01 20.37
CA ARG A 32 -29.54 -17.00 20.32
C ARG A 32 -29.01 -15.60 20.58
N THR A 33 -28.11 -15.41 21.54
CA THR A 33 -27.47 -14.11 21.81
C THR A 33 -26.62 -13.64 20.62
N TYR A 34 -25.87 -14.56 20.01
CA TYR A 34 -25.08 -14.25 18.82
C TYR A 34 -25.96 -13.81 17.64
N GLN A 35 -27.05 -14.55 17.34
CA GLN A 35 -27.99 -14.17 16.28
C GLN A 35 -28.60 -12.79 16.52
N ILE A 36 -28.98 -12.46 17.75
CA ILE A 36 -29.58 -11.16 18.09
C ILE A 36 -28.60 -10.00 17.84
N ARG A 37 -27.31 -10.17 18.14
CA ARG A 37 -26.28 -9.15 17.85
C ARG A 37 -26.00 -9.04 16.35
N SER A 38 -25.92 -10.18 15.65
CA SER A 38 -25.75 -10.20 14.20
C SER A 38 -26.92 -9.51 13.47
N ASP A 39 -28.15 -9.70 13.93
CA ASP A 39 -29.33 -9.00 13.41
C ASP A 39 -29.23 -7.49 13.66
N LEU A 40 -28.77 -7.07 14.84
CA LEU A 40 -28.62 -5.65 15.22
C LEU A 40 -27.62 -4.93 14.31
N ASP A 41 -26.45 -5.52 14.09
CA ASP A 41 -25.43 -4.94 13.22
C ASP A 41 -25.91 -4.92 11.75
N THR A 42 -26.55 -5.99 11.30
CA THR A 42 -27.10 -6.08 9.93
C THR A 42 -28.15 -5.00 9.67
N VAL A 43 -29.10 -4.79 10.58
CA VAL A 43 -30.15 -3.76 10.42
C VAL A 43 -29.59 -2.34 10.53
N THR A 44 -28.57 -2.14 11.38
CA THR A 44 -27.87 -0.86 11.50
C THR A 44 -27.21 -0.48 10.18
N GLU A 45 -26.44 -1.39 9.59
CA GLU A 45 -25.81 -1.17 8.29
C GLU A 45 -26.82 -0.99 7.16
N GLN A 46 -27.87 -1.83 7.10
CA GLN A 46 -28.94 -1.69 6.11
C GLN A 46 -29.64 -0.34 6.21
N THR A 47 -29.84 0.18 7.43
CA THR A 47 -30.44 1.48 7.65
C THR A 47 -29.54 2.61 7.17
N ILE A 48 -28.24 2.58 7.49
CA ILE A 48 -27.27 3.57 7.01
C ILE A 48 -27.22 3.58 5.47
N GLN A 49 -27.08 2.39 4.87
CA GLN A 49 -27.03 2.23 3.42
C GLN A 49 -28.33 2.68 2.75
N GLY A 50 -29.48 2.34 3.34
CA GLY A 50 -30.78 2.74 2.85
C GLY A 50 -30.97 4.26 2.85
N ILE A 51 -30.55 4.94 3.91
CA ILE A 51 -30.61 6.40 4.03
C ILE A 51 -29.66 7.07 3.04
N ARG A 52 -28.40 6.61 2.93
CA ARG A 52 -27.44 7.13 1.94
C ARG A 52 -27.94 6.95 0.51
N ARG A 53 -28.58 5.80 0.22
CA ARG A 53 -29.18 5.53 -1.08
C ARG A 53 -30.36 6.44 -1.37
N ALA A 54 -31.26 6.65 -0.41
CA ALA A 54 -32.36 7.63 -0.53
C ALA A 54 -31.83 9.04 -0.82
N GLN A 55 -30.76 9.45 -0.15
CA GLN A 55 -30.12 10.75 -0.37
C GLN A 55 -29.56 10.90 -1.79
N VAL A 56 -28.83 9.90 -2.30
CA VAL A 56 -28.29 9.91 -3.67
C VAL A 56 -29.42 9.93 -4.71
N LEU A 57 -30.50 9.19 -4.49
CA LEU A 57 -31.68 9.20 -5.36
C LEU A 57 -32.37 10.58 -5.39
N ALA A 58 -32.41 11.28 -4.25
CA ALA A 58 -32.91 12.66 -4.20
C ALA A 58 -31.97 13.66 -4.88
N GLN A 59 -30.65 13.53 -4.71
CA GLN A 59 -29.64 14.41 -5.32
C GLN A 59 -29.55 14.27 -6.83
N SER A 60 -29.67 13.03 -7.33
CA SER A 60 -29.79 12.75 -8.77
C SER A 60 -31.15 13.16 -9.35
N ASN A 61 -32.08 13.61 -8.50
CA ASN A 61 -33.44 13.97 -8.87
C ASN A 61 -34.14 12.83 -9.63
N GLU A 62 -33.87 11.58 -9.22
CA GLU A 62 -34.43 10.40 -9.85
C GLU A 62 -35.97 10.46 -9.81
N HIS A 63 -36.59 10.34 -10.98
CA HIS A 63 -38.04 10.45 -11.18
C HIS A 63 -38.69 11.78 -10.77
N ASP A 64 -37.94 12.88 -10.63
CA ASP A 64 -38.44 14.20 -10.20
C ASP A 64 -39.20 14.16 -8.85
N LEU A 65 -38.82 13.25 -7.96
CA LEU A 65 -39.44 13.04 -6.65
C LEU A 65 -38.40 13.15 -5.52
N PRO A 66 -38.79 13.65 -4.34
CA PRO A 66 -37.97 13.48 -3.15
C PRO A 66 -37.94 11.99 -2.77
N TRP A 67 -36.84 11.56 -2.15
CA TRP A 67 -36.65 10.17 -1.73
C TRP A 67 -36.38 10.11 -0.24
N GLY A 68 -36.85 9.06 0.41
CA GLY A 68 -36.69 8.87 1.84
C GLY A 68 -36.49 7.41 2.22
N TYR A 69 -36.19 7.20 3.50
CA TYR A 69 -36.07 5.89 4.11
C TYR A 69 -36.99 5.77 5.31
N TYR A 70 -37.81 4.72 5.36
CA TYR A 70 -38.68 4.39 6.48
C TYR A 70 -38.07 3.25 7.29
N VAL A 71 -37.73 3.55 8.54
CA VAL A 71 -36.86 2.72 9.38
C VAL A 71 -37.53 1.44 9.83
N GLN A 72 -38.81 1.50 10.19
CA GLN A 72 -39.50 0.37 10.83
C GLN A 72 -39.68 -0.83 9.90
N ASP A 73 -39.98 -0.59 8.62
CA ASP A 73 -40.12 -1.65 7.61
C ASP A 73 -38.84 -1.84 6.78
N GLY A 74 -37.86 -0.94 6.94
CA GLY A 74 -36.63 -0.86 6.17
C GLY A 74 -36.88 -0.60 4.69
N VAL A 75 -37.60 0.48 4.37
CA VAL A 75 -38.05 0.77 3.00
C VAL A 75 -37.47 2.08 2.49
N ILE A 76 -36.76 2.03 1.36
CA ILE A 76 -36.44 3.23 0.58
C ILE A 76 -37.64 3.53 -0.30
N PHE A 77 -38.10 4.78 -0.29
CA PHE A 77 -39.30 5.19 -1.01
C PHE A 77 -39.13 6.51 -1.75
N ALA A 78 -39.88 6.67 -2.84
CA ALA A 78 -40.03 7.94 -3.54
C ALA A 78 -41.33 8.63 -3.12
N GLY A 79 -41.24 9.83 -2.56
CA GLY A 79 -42.38 10.63 -2.12
C GLY A 79 -42.04 11.60 -0.98
N GLN A 80 -42.94 12.56 -0.71
CA GLN A 80 -42.74 13.57 0.32
C GLN A 80 -42.79 13.02 1.76
N ALA A 81 -43.36 11.82 1.94
CA ALA A 81 -43.39 11.04 3.18
C ALA A 81 -43.78 9.60 2.85
N TYR A 82 -43.46 8.64 3.73
CA TYR A 82 -43.71 7.21 3.50
C TYR A 82 -45.20 6.91 3.26
N GLN A 83 -46.10 7.67 3.90
CA GLN A 83 -47.55 7.48 3.76
C GLN A 83 -48.11 7.87 2.40
N VAL A 84 -47.44 8.77 1.67
CA VAL A 84 -47.87 9.30 0.37
C VAL A 84 -46.89 8.92 -0.74
N ARG A 85 -46.05 7.92 -0.48
CA ARG A 85 -45.05 7.43 -1.42
C ARG A 85 -45.68 6.73 -2.63
N ASN A 86 -44.88 6.59 -3.67
CA ASN A 86 -45.20 5.69 -4.77
C ASN A 86 -44.64 4.29 -4.49
N GLU A 87 -45.51 3.35 -4.13
CA GLU A 87 -45.15 1.96 -3.80
C GLU A 87 -44.46 1.21 -4.97
N GLU A 88 -44.58 1.68 -6.22
CA GLU A 88 -43.90 1.07 -7.38
C GLU A 88 -42.38 1.20 -7.29
N TYR A 89 -41.88 2.19 -6.54
CA TYR A 89 -40.46 2.50 -6.40
C TYR A 89 -39.90 2.06 -5.04
N ASP A 90 -40.68 1.31 -4.24
CA ASP A 90 -40.23 0.83 -2.93
C ASP A 90 -39.10 -0.20 -3.08
N GLU A 91 -37.99 0.04 -2.38
CA GLU A 91 -36.93 -0.94 -2.18
C GLU A 91 -36.93 -1.40 -0.72
N MET A 92 -37.06 -2.71 -0.49
CA MET A 92 -37.27 -3.28 0.85
C MET A 92 -36.04 -4.03 1.37
N TYR A 93 -35.65 -3.68 2.59
CA TYR A 93 -34.63 -4.31 3.42
C TYR A 93 -35.30 -4.71 4.75
N PRO A 94 -35.97 -5.88 4.78
CA PRO A 94 -36.88 -6.20 5.87
C PRO A 94 -36.16 -6.29 7.22
N VAL A 95 -36.67 -5.56 8.21
CA VAL A 95 -36.17 -5.58 9.59
C VAL A 95 -36.65 -6.85 10.32
N PRO A 96 -35.75 -7.70 10.84
CA PRO A 96 -36.12 -8.88 11.62
C PRO A 96 -36.91 -8.53 12.88
N SER A 97 -37.82 -9.43 13.32
CA SER A 97 -38.61 -9.24 14.55
C SER A 97 -37.81 -9.26 15.86
N THR A 98 -36.52 -9.59 15.78
CA THR A 98 -35.54 -9.51 16.87
C THR A 98 -35.05 -8.09 17.14
N ILE A 99 -35.44 -7.13 16.28
CA ILE A 99 -35.06 -5.73 16.33
C ILE A 99 -36.30 -4.85 16.47
N ASN A 100 -36.18 -3.84 17.31
CA ASN A 100 -37.16 -2.79 17.53
C ASN A 100 -36.52 -1.44 17.20
N THR A 101 -37.27 -0.56 16.54
CA THR A 101 -36.75 0.75 16.12
C THR A 101 -37.51 1.88 16.82
N SER A 102 -36.80 2.96 17.16
CA SER A 102 -37.37 4.15 17.81
C SER A 102 -36.58 5.40 17.40
N GLY A 103 -37.00 6.58 17.86
CA GLY A 103 -36.46 7.85 17.37
C GLY A 103 -37.14 8.29 16.07
N LEU A 104 -36.37 8.73 15.08
CA LEU A 104 -36.87 9.10 13.76
C LEU A 104 -37.43 7.86 13.04
N SER A 105 -38.70 7.93 12.65
CA SER A 105 -39.36 6.84 11.91
C SER A 105 -39.06 6.87 10.41
N GLU A 106 -38.81 8.05 9.86
CA GLU A 106 -38.45 8.27 8.47
C GLU A 106 -37.53 9.49 8.34
N VAL A 107 -36.74 9.50 7.27
CA VAL A 107 -35.94 10.66 6.83
C VAL A 107 -36.18 10.84 5.34
N VAL A 108 -36.56 12.04 4.90
CA VAL A 108 -36.81 12.38 3.49
C VAL A 108 -35.83 13.45 3.04
N PHE A 109 -35.25 13.28 1.86
CA PHE A 109 -34.24 14.19 1.32
C PHE A 109 -34.83 15.13 0.26
N SER A 110 -34.40 16.40 0.30
CA SER A 110 -34.75 17.39 -0.70
C SER A 110 -34.15 17.04 -2.07
N GLN A 111 -34.89 17.34 -3.13
CA GLN A 111 -34.42 17.18 -4.51
C GLN A 111 -33.18 18.04 -4.76
N LEU A 112 -32.23 17.51 -5.54
CA LEU A 112 -30.99 18.16 -5.98
C LEU A 112 -29.97 18.47 -4.87
N GLU A 113 -30.42 18.95 -3.72
CA GLU A 113 -29.54 19.32 -2.60
C GLU A 113 -29.27 18.11 -1.68
N GLY A 114 -30.20 17.16 -1.57
CA GLY A 114 -30.04 15.98 -0.71
C GLY A 114 -29.95 16.30 0.77
N VAL A 115 -30.60 17.39 1.19
CA VAL A 115 -30.66 17.81 2.60
C VAL A 115 -31.83 17.07 3.27
N PRO A 116 -31.63 16.41 4.42
CA PRO A 116 -32.72 15.74 5.12
C PRO A 116 -33.76 16.74 5.64
N ASP A 117 -35.03 16.34 5.63
CA ASP A 117 -36.15 17.15 6.09
C ASP A 117 -36.15 17.39 7.61
N ARG A 118 -35.43 16.55 8.36
CA ARG A 118 -35.27 16.62 9.81
C ARG A 118 -33.95 16.00 10.25
N GLU A 119 -33.36 16.58 11.29
CA GLU A 119 -32.20 16.04 12.01
C GLU A 119 -32.68 15.28 13.27
N GLY A 120 -31.87 14.35 13.76
CA GLY A 120 -32.16 13.59 14.98
C GLY A 120 -31.62 12.16 14.94
N GLU A 121 -32.10 11.36 15.89
CA GLU A 121 -31.58 10.02 16.16
C GLU A 121 -32.51 8.92 15.66
N ILE A 122 -31.96 7.89 15.05
CA ILE A 122 -32.63 6.60 14.81
C ILE A 122 -32.01 5.59 15.76
N ILE A 123 -32.82 5.02 16.65
CA ILE A 123 -32.37 4.06 17.65
C ILE A 123 -32.82 2.67 17.23
N ILE A 124 -31.87 1.77 17.04
CA ILE A 124 -32.09 0.36 16.69
C ILE A 124 -31.75 -0.45 17.93
N GLN A 125 -32.73 -1.16 18.48
CA GLN A 125 -32.59 -1.92 19.70
C GLN A 125 -32.93 -3.39 19.47
N ALA A 126 -32.03 -4.27 19.88
CA ALA A 126 -32.24 -5.69 19.91
C ALA A 126 -33.07 -6.15 21.12
N LEU A 127 -33.73 -7.30 21.01
CA LEU A 127 -34.54 -7.87 22.11
C LEU A 127 -33.74 -8.19 23.39
N ASN A 128 -32.42 -8.33 23.30
CA ASN A 128 -31.55 -8.52 24.47
C ASN A 128 -31.21 -7.20 25.20
N GLY A 129 -31.67 -6.06 24.68
CA GLY A 129 -31.45 -4.73 25.25
C GLY A 129 -30.34 -3.94 24.57
N ASP A 130 -29.42 -4.62 23.86
CA ASP A 130 -28.34 -3.99 23.10
C ASP A 130 -28.93 -2.99 22.09
N ARG A 131 -28.39 -1.78 22.02
CA ARG A 131 -28.86 -0.76 21.08
C ARG A 131 -27.73 -0.07 20.33
N ARG A 132 -28.06 0.43 19.15
CA ARG A 132 -27.25 1.28 18.27
C ARG A 132 -28.03 2.56 17.97
N VAL A 133 -27.36 3.70 17.94
CA VAL A 133 -27.95 5.00 17.65
C VAL A 133 -27.33 5.57 16.38
N ILE A 134 -28.13 5.79 15.35
CA ILE A 134 -27.70 6.42 14.10
C ILE A 134 -28.07 7.90 14.15
N GLN A 135 -27.08 8.77 13.97
CA GLN A 135 -27.26 10.23 13.98
C GLN A 135 -27.51 10.77 12.57
N ILE A 136 -28.59 11.55 12.41
CA ILE A 136 -28.96 12.25 11.17
C ILE A 136 -28.71 13.75 11.36
N GLY A 137 -27.76 14.29 10.61
CA GLY A 137 -27.42 15.72 10.61
C GLY A 137 -27.78 16.42 9.30
N LEU A 138 -27.43 17.70 9.19
CA LEU A 138 -27.75 18.59 8.06
C LEU A 138 -27.33 18.06 6.68
N TYR A 139 -26.36 17.15 6.62
CA TYR A 139 -25.85 16.56 5.38
C TYR A 139 -26.16 15.07 5.20
N GLY A 140 -27.06 14.49 6.01
CA GLY A 140 -27.41 13.06 5.97
C GLY A 140 -26.90 12.27 7.18
N VAL A 141 -26.56 10.99 6.98
CA VAL A 141 -26.09 10.10 8.06
C VAL A 141 -24.68 10.50 8.48
N LEU A 142 -24.49 10.79 9.77
CA LEU A 142 -23.19 11.15 10.34
C LEU A 142 -22.41 9.90 10.76
N GLU A 143 -22.95 9.10 11.68
CA GLU A 143 -22.32 7.88 12.21
C GLU A 143 -23.35 7.04 13.01
N ALA A 144 -23.03 5.77 13.28
CA ALA A 144 -23.76 4.93 14.22
C ALA A 144 -22.94 4.69 15.50
N SER A 145 -23.59 4.73 16.67
CA SER A 145 -22.95 4.50 17.96
C SER A 145 -22.39 3.08 18.09
N ASP A 146 -21.49 2.88 19.05
CA ASP A 146 -21.13 1.53 19.52
C ASP A 146 -22.34 0.78 20.10
N ILE A 147 -22.19 -0.55 20.29
CA ILE A 147 -23.22 -1.34 20.97
C ILE A 147 -23.33 -0.84 22.41
N GLU A 148 -24.44 -0.17 22.71
CA GLU A 148 -24.79 0.18 24.07
C GLU A 148 -25.61 -0.97 24.65
N SER A 149 -24.97 -1.81 25.46
CA SER A 149 -25.68 -2.73 26.33
C SER A 149 -26.27 -1.95 27.52
N PRO A 150 -27.49 -2.27 27.98
CA PRO A 150 -28.02 -1.62 29.18
C PRO A 150 -27.07 -1.88 30.36
N GLU A 151 -26.62 -0.82 31.03
CA GLU A 151 -25.84 -0.93 32.27
C GLU A 151 -26.61 -1.83 33.25
N ILE A 152 -25.95 -2.89 33.71
CA ILE A 152 -26.43 -3.63 34.87
C ILE A 152 -26.29 -2.66 36.03
N VAL A 153 -27.40 -2.01 36.39
CA VAL A 153 -27.49 -1.26 37.64
C VAL A 153 -27.32 -2.27 38.77
N GLU A 154 -26.10 -2.39 39.29
CA GLU A 154 -25.82 -3.07 40.54
C GLU A 154 -26.44 -2.25 41.67
N GLY A 155 -27.70 -2.56 41.96
CA GLY A 155 -28.44 -2.06 43.10
C GLY A 155 -28.82 -3.21 44.04
N SER A 156 -28.13 -3.24 45.17
CA SER A 156 -28.54 -3.81 46.46
C SER A 156 -28.87 -5.31 46.53
N SER A 157 -28.04 -5.99 47.33
CA SER A 157 -28.40 -7.16 48.13
C SER A 157 -29.72 -6.95 48.88
N GLU A 158 -30.63 -7.92 48.77
CA GLU A 158 -31.59 -8.37 49.78
C GLU A 158 -32.23 -9.64 49.21
N GLU A 159 -31.76 -10.82 49.63
CA GLU A 159 -32.45 -11.69 50.60
C GLU A 159 -33.95 -11.85 50.32
N GLU A 160 -34.32 -13.06 49.91
CA GLU A 160 -35.70 -13.54 49.88
C GLU A 160 -36.34 -13.41 51.27
N ASP A 161 -37.51 -12.79 51.36
CA ASP A 161 -38.62 -13.33 52.15
C ASP A 161 -39.97 -12.67 51.82
N ASP A 162 -40.98 -13.48 52.06
CA ASP A 162 -42.38 -13.45 51.64
C ASP A 162 -43.26 -12.38 52.35
N GLU A 163 -44.46 -12.19 51.78
CA GLU A 163 -45.68 -11.55 52.31
C GLU A 163 -45.91 -10.02 52.19
N GLY A 164 -47.01 -9.67 51.50
CA GLY A 164 -47.98 -8.70 52.04
C GLY A 164 -48.35 -7.47 51.18
N SER A 165 -49.63 -7.42 50.81
CA SER A 165 -50.39 -6.29 50.24
C SER A 165 -50.21 -4.93 50.95
N ASP A 166 -50.27 -3.78 50.24
CA ASP A 166 -51.50 -2.99 49.98
C ASP A 166 -51.17 -1.57 49.41
N SER A 167 -52.19 -0.98 48.80
CA SER A 167 -52.42 0.28 48.06
C SER A 167 -51.79 1.66 48.44
N SER A 168 -51.82 2.56 47.43
CA SER A 168 -52.08 4.04 47.44
C SER A 168 -50.90 4.97 47.80
N GLU A 169 -50.77 6.25 47.40
CA GLU A 169 -51.37 7.23 46.47
C GLU A 169 -50.49 8.51 46.58
N GLY A 170 -50.33 9.28 45.48
CA GLY A 170 -50.04 10.75 45.44
C GLY A 170 -48.66 11.24 45.95
N SER A 171 -48.14 12.43 45.63
CA SER A 171 -48.46 13.53 44.71
C SER A 171 -47.43 14.64 44.95
N ASP A 172 -47.11 15.42 43.90
CA ASP A 172 -46.72 16.86 43.91
C ASP A 172 -45.35 17.31 44.49
N SER A 173 -44.47 17.87 43.65
CA SER A 173 -44.25 19.31 43.36
C SER A 173 -43.24 19.95 44.35
N SER A 174 -42.36 20.91 44.08
CA SER A 174 -41.92 21.76 42.95
C SER A 174 -40.90 22.76 43.54
N ASP A 175 -40.09 23.42 42.68
CA ASP A 175 -39.40 24.72 42.90
C ASP A 175 -38.18 24.73 43.87
N GLY A 176 -37.08 25.48 43.70
CA GLY A 176 -36.66 26.58 42.82
C GLY A 176 -35.45 27.25 43.53
N SER A 177 -34.28 27.33 42.89
CA SER A 177 -33.65 28.56 42.37
C SER A 177 -32.70 29.34 43.31
N GLU A 178 -31.61 29.86 42.70
CA GLU A 178 -30.68 30.95 43.11
C GLU A 178 -29.65 30.65 44.22
N GLY A 179 -28.37 31.09 44.20
CA GLY A 179 -27.61 31.98 43.33
C GLY A 179 -26.37 32.54 44.08
N SER A 180 -25.23 32.63 43.37
CA SER A 180 -24.15 33.65 43.45
C SER A 180 -23.24 33.85 44.69
N ASP A 181 -21.93 33.69 44.45
CA ASP A 181 -20.86 34.73 44.44
C ASP A 181 -19.69 34.75 45.47
N SER A 182 -18.48 34.78 44.88
CA SER A 182 -17.24 35.54 45.19
C SER A 182 -16.51 35.48 46.56
N SER A 183 -15.22 35.09 46.53
CA SER A 183 -14.02 36.00 46.56
C SER A 183 -12.85 35.54 47.46
N GLU A 184 -11.68 35.44 46.83
CA GLU A 184 -10.32 35.90 47.22
C GLU A 184 -9.65 35.50 48.56
N GLY A 185 -8.36 35.09 48.43
CA GLY A 185 -7.28 35.55 49.31
C GLY A 185 -6.33 34.48 49.85
N ASP A 186 -5.19 34.31 49.20
CA ASP A 186 -3.97 33.68 49.75
C ASP A 186 -3.13 34.72 50.53
N PRO A 187 -2.35 34.35 51.56
CA PRO A 187 -0.90 34.30 51.35
C PRO A 187 -0.13 33.23 52.17
N GLY A 188 1.00 32.78 51.63
CA GLY A 188 1.85 31.72 52.22
C GLY A 188 2.91 32.12 53.27
N GLY A 189 3.60 31.07 53.75
CA GLY A 189 5.03 31.07 54.07
C GLY A 189 5.48 30.96 55.54
N SER A 190 6.05 29.79 55.90
CA SER A 190 7.39 29.63 56.52
C SER A 190 7.51 28.66 57.73
N SER A 191 8.65 27.95 57.74
CA SER A 191 9.43 27.34 58.87
C SER A 191 8.98 25.97 59.39
N SER A 192 9.84 25.03 59.81
CA SER A 192 11.29 24.80 59.82
C SER A 192 11.56 23.47 60.57
N THR A 193 12.77 22.89 60.43
CA THR A 193 13.53 22.08 61.45
C THR A 193 12.97 20.70 61.88
N SER A 194 13.74 19.62 62.12
CA SER A 194 15.19 19.31 62.08
C SER A 194 15.41 17.86 62.59
N SER A 195 16.36 17.13 61.98
CA SER A 195 17.42 16.24 62.57
C SER A 195 17.05 15.13 63.58
N GLU A 196 17.72 13.98 63.73
CA GLU A 196 19.15 13.56 63.74
C GLU A 196 19.16 12.01 63.47
N GLY A 197 20.20 11.28 63.03
CA GLY A 197 21.63 11.53 62.83
C GLY A 197 22.46 10.26 63.16
N GLU A 198 23.18 9.75 62.13
CA GLU A 198 24.54 9.16 62.10
C GLU A 198 24.88 7.86 62.90
N THR A 199 25.80 6.96 62.53
CA THR A 199 27.17 6.95 61.92
C THR A 199 27.45 5.48 61.47
N GLY A 200 28.42 5.04 60.65
CA GLY A 200 29.64 5.59 60.03
C GLY A 200 30.42 4.47 59.29
N ASP A 201 31.39 4.89 58.48
CA ASP A 201 32.25 4.22 57.47
C ASP A 201 33.03 2.93 57.85
N ASP A 202 33.47 2.13 56.85
CA ASP A 202 34.87 2.13 56.33
C ASP A 202 35.23 0.89 55.43
N SER A 203 35.72 1.19 54.22
CA SER A 203 36.75 0.57 53.33
C SER A 203 37.00 -0.95 53.17
N GLY A 204 37.30 -1.36 51.91
CA GLY A 204 38.34 -2.36 51.62
C GLY A 204 38.19 -3.21 50.33
N ASP A 205 39.13 -3.00 49.39
CA ASP A 205 39.44 -3.67 48.12
C ASP A 205 39.35 -5.22 48.03
N GLY A 206 39.12 -5.73 46.79
CA GLY A 206 40.00 -6.74 46.17
C GLY A 206 39.40 -8.02 45.55
N ASP A 207 39.50 -8.09 44.22
CA ASP A 207 39.74 -9.22 43.30
C ASP A 207 38.69 -10.31 42.96
N ASP A 208 38.46 -10.40 41.64
CA ASP A 208 38.40 -11.56 40.72
C ASP A 208 37.50 -12.77 41.03
N SER A 209 36.52 -13.04 40.16
CA SER A 209 36.58 -14.09 39.12
C SER A 209 35.19 -14.47 38.56
N ASP A 210 35.09 -14.37 37.24
CA ASP A 210 34.50 -15.28 36.26
C ASP A 210 33.02 -15.73 36.35
N ASP A 211 32.30 -15.33 35.30
CA ASP A 211 31.69 -16.21 34.28
C ASP A 211 30.42 -17.00 34.64
N SER A 212 29.30 -16.59 34.03
CA SER A 212 28.33 -17.46 33.33
C SER A 212 27.27 -16.59 32.64
N GLY A 213 27.06 -16.85 31.35
CA GLY A 213 26.44 -15.97 30.37
C GLY A 213 24.93 -15.82 30.45
N ASP A 214 24.50 -14.64 30.03
CA ASP A 214 23.17 -14.37 29.51
C ASP A 214 23.29 -14.42 27.98
N ASP A 215 22.70 -15.46 27.37
CA ASP A 215 22.49 -15.55 25.93
C ASP A 215 21.34 -14.58 25.57
N GLU A 216 21.71 -13.34 25.26
CA GLU A 216 20.83 -12.30 24.73
C GLU A 216 20.71 -12.52 23.21
N TYR A 217 19.49 -12.86 22.75
CA TYR A 217 19.18 -12.94 21.32
C TYR A 217 19.36 -11.56 20.67
N PRO A 218 19.85 -11.47 19.42
CA PRO A 218 20.07 -10.18 18.78
C PRO A 218 18.74 -9.45 18.56
N ASN A 219 18.68 -8.23 19.07
CA ASN A 219 17.69 -7.21 18.75
C ASN A 219 18.08 -6.56 17.41
N PRO A 220 17.20 -6.38 16.40
CA PRO A 220 17.60 -5.99 15.04
C PRO A 220 17.91 -4.50 14.86
N ASP A 221 18.18 -3.76 15.94
CA ASP A 221 18.24 -2.29 15.91
C ASP A 221 19.53 -1.71 16.50
N GLU A 222 20.58 -2.53 16.63
CA GLU A 222 21.95 -2.01 16.64
C GLU A 222 22.47 -2.03 15.21
N GLY A 223 23.03 -0.91 14.76
CA GLY A 223 23.58 -0.76 13.42
C GLY A 223 24.67 -1.79 13.11
N ASP A 224 24.24 -2.91 12.56
CA ASP A 224 24.96 -3.60 11.52
C ASP A 224 24.06 -3.57 10.28
N THR A 225 24.65 -3.32 9.14
CA THR A 225 23.99 -3.46 7.84
C THR A 225 23.22 -4.78 7.84
N THR A 226 21.90 -4.81 7.58
CA THR A 226 21.22 -6.06 7.22
C THR A 226 21.74 -6.46 5.85
N THR A 227 22.94 -7.00 5.85
CA THR A 227 23.54 -7.72 4.76
C THR A 227 22.67 -8.96 4.55
N CYS A 228 22.75 -9.53 3.35
CA CYS A 228 22.22 -10.85 3.02
C CYS A 228 22.73 -12.01 3.93
N GLU A 229 23.45 -11.71 5.02
CA GLU A 229 23.84 -12.64 6.09
C GLU A 229 22.64 -13.15 6.86
N ASP A 230 21.69 -12.26 7.20
CA ASP A 230 20.38 -12.67 7.67
C ASP A 230 19.61 -13.15 6.45
N ARG A 231 19.36 -14.47 6.36
CA ARG A 231 18.83 -15.12 5.14
C ARG A 231 17.31 -15.03 5.00
N PHE A 232 16.62 -14.78 6.11
CA PHE A 232 15.17 -14.62 6.17
C PHE A 232 14.75 -14.04 7.53
N TYR A 233 13.54 -13.50 7.59
CA TYR A 233 12.81 -13.26 8.84
C TYR A 233 11.44 -13.95 8.84
N ILE A 234 10.86 -14.18 10.01
CA ILE A 234 9.53 -14.79 10.16
C ILE A 234 8.58 -13.70 10.65
N LYS A 235 7.44 -13.56 9.99
CA LYS A 235 6.35 -12.65 10.38
C LYS A 235 5.49 -13.28 11.49
N ASP A 236 4.74 -12.45 12.19
CA ASP A 236 3.84 -12.88 13.27
C ASP A 236 2.79 -13.91 12.83
N ASP A 237 2.41 -13.90 11.54
CA ASP A 237 1.47 -14.85 10.97
C ASP A 237 2.10 -16.21 10.63
N GLY A 238 3.43 -16.38 10.71
CA GLY A 238 4.13 -17.60 10.32
C GLY A 238 4.66 -17.58 8.88
N THR A 239 4.54 -16.46 8.15
CA THR A 239 5.16 -16.27 6.84
C THR A 239 6.67 -16.09 6.97
N ILE A 240 7.45 -16.84 6.20
CA ILE A 240 8.91 -16.65 6.11
C ILE A 240 9.21 -15.75 4.91
N GLU A 241 9.86 -14.61 5.12
CA GLU A 241 10.29 -13.72 4.04
C GLU A 241 11.82 -13.76 3.89
N THR A 242 12.31 -14.09 2.68
CA THR A 242 13.73 -14.25 2.40
C THR A 242 14.45 -12.91 2.26
N LEU A 243 15.71 -12.89 2.66
CA LEU A 243 16.61 -11.74 2.58
C LEU A 243 17.81 -12.14 1.72
N GLY A 244 17.92 -11.52 0.54
CA GLY A 244 18.83 -11.96 -0.52
C GLY A 244 18.39 -13.26 -1.23
N THR A 245 19.22 -13.74 -2.15
CA THR A 245 18.90 -14.94 -2.95
C THR A 245 19.38 -16.22 -2.25
N VAL A 246 18.43 -17.10 -1.91
CA VAL A 246 18.64 -18.30 -1.09
C VAL A 246 18.05 -19.56 -1.74
N ASN A 247 18.50 -20.72 -1.28
CA ASN A 247 17.94 -22.03 -1.57
C ASN A 247 17.28 -22.56 -0.30
N ALA A 248 15.99 -22.89 -0.35
CA ALA A 248 15.27 -23.52 0.75
C ALA A 248 15.33 -25.05 0.62
N THR A 249 15.91 -25.71 1.63
CA THR A 249 15.96 -27.18 1.71
C THR A 249 14.92 -27.66 2.71
N PHE A 250 13.91 -28.37 2.22
CA PHE A 250 12.83 -28.95 3.01
C PHE A 250 13.20 -30.37 3.40
N ASN A 251 13.32 -30.64 4.70
CA ASN A 251 13.67 -31.95 5.26
C ASN A 251 12.55 -32.43 6.19
N VAL A 252 11.91 -33.54 5.83
CA VAL A 252 10.81 -34.10 6.63
C VAL A 252 11.40 -34.89 7.80
N LEU A 253 11.20 -34.40 9.02
CA LEU A 253 11.60 -35.08 10.26
C LEU A 253 10.62 -36.20 10.62
N GLY A 254 9.34 -36.04 10.24
CA GLY A 254 8.38 -37.13 10.23
C GLY A 254 6.93 -36.68 10.00
N SER A 255 6.02 -37.64 10.04
CA SER A 255 4.58 -37.44 9.91
C SER A 255 3.87 -38.68 10.45
N GLU A 256 2.97 -38.49 11.43
CA GLU A 256 2.21 -39.59 12.02
C GLU A 256 0.78 -39.20 12.39
N ILE A 257 -0.16 -39.46 11.48
CA ILE A 257 -1.60 -39.29 11.70
C ILE A 257 -2.42 -40.53 11.32
N THR A 258 -3.45 -40.83 12.12
CA THR A 258 -4.43 -41.90 11.86
C THR A 258 -5.87 -41.38 11.94
N TYR A 259 -6.79 -42.02 11.20
CA TYR A 259 -8.21 -41.67 11.26
C TYR A 259 -8.86 -42.26 12.51
N GLY A 260 -8.73 -41.56 13.64
CA GLY A 260 -9.18 -41.99 14.95
C GLY A 260 -8.24 -43.03 15.59
N GLU A 261 -8.42 -43.27 16.89
CA GLU A 261 -7.60 -44.20 17.66
C GLU A 261 -7.56 -45.61 17.01
N ASN A 262 -6.37 -46.14 16.75
CA ASN A 262 -6.14 -47.41 16.03
C ASN A 262 -6.72 -47.44 14.59
N GLY A 263 -6.98 -46.27 14.00
CA GLY A 263 -7.52 -46.10 12.66
C GLY A 263 -6.51 -46.34 11.53
N PRO A 264 -6.96 -46.33 10.27
CA PRO A 264 -6.06 -46.37 9.13
C PRO A 264 -5.18 -45.10 9.08
N LYS A 265 -3.92 -45.26 8.64
CA LYS A 265 -3.02 -44.12 8.41
C LYS A 265 -3.62 -43.13 7.40
N VAL A 266 -3.50 -41.85 7.71
CA VAL A 266 -3.88 -40.74 6.84
C VAL A 266 -2.69 -40.43 5.92
N LYS A 267 -2.97 -40.12 4.65
CA LYS A 267 -1.94 -39.69 3.70
C LYS A 267 -1.67 -38.21 3.94
N VAL A 268 -0.43 -37.84 4.27
CA VAL A 268 0.00 -36.45 4.41
C VAL A 268 0.80 -36.02 3.18
N THR A 269 0.43 -34.91 2.56
CA THR A 269 1.13 -34.25 1.45
C THR A 269 1.44 -32.81 1.82
N ILE A 270 2.50 -32.27 1.22
CA ILE A 270 2.99 -30.92 1.52
C ILE A 270 3.09 -30.16 0.21
N GLU A 271 2.56 -28.95 0.20
CA GLU A 271 2.74 -27.96 -0.84
C GLU A 271 3.50 -26.77 -0.27
N ALA A 272 4.26 -26.09 -1.11
CA ALA A 272 4.91 -24.84 -0.77
C ALA A 272 4.40 -23.72 -1.67
N SER A 273 4.47 -22.51 -1.13
CA SER A 273 4.26 -21.26 -1.85
C SER A 273 5.51 -20.40 -1.66
N THR A 274 5.84 -19.58 -2.66
CA THR A 274 6.92 -18.59 -2.61
C THR A 274 6.42 -17.16 -2.86
N ASP A 275 5.11 -16.99 -3.01
CA ASP A 275 4.41 -15.75 -3.41
C ASP A 275 3.20 -15.45 -2.50
N ASP A 276 3.36 -15.65 -1.18
CA ASP A 276 2.32 -15.36 -0.18
C ASP A 276 1.01 -16.16 -0.31
N GLY A 277 1.09 -17.31 -0.97
CA GLY A 277 -0.03 -18.24 -1.13
C GLY A 277 -0.88 -17.97 -2.37
N GLU A 278 -0.43 -17.08 -3.28
CA GLU A 278 -1.07 -16.87 -4.58
C GLU A 278 -0.96 -18.13 -5.46
N THR A 279 0.20 -18.78 -5.47
CA THR A 279 0.42 -20.05 -6.16
C THR A 279 1.00 -21.11 -5.23
N TRP A 280 0.68 -22.37 -5.51
CA TRP A 280 1.10 -23.52 -4.72
C TRP A 280 1.66 -24.61 -5.61
N PHE A 281 2.77 -25.21 -5.21
CA PHE A 281 3.38 -26.34 -5.89
C PHE A 281 3.61 -27.51 -4.93
N ASP A 282 3.43 -28.71 -5.45
CA ASP A 282 3.63 -29.96 -4.71
C ASP A 282 5.11 -30.15 -4.35
N LEU A 283 5.43 -30.25 -3.06
CA LEU A 283 6.70 -30.83 -2.63
C LEU A 283 6.64 -32.35 -2.72
N PHE A 284 7.79 -32.98 -2.91
CA PHE A 284 7.98 -34.42 -2.99
C PHE A 284 7.16 -35.08 -4.11
N ASN A 285 6.86 -34.32 -5.18
CA ASN A 285 5.98 -34.71 -6.29
C ASN A 285 4.56 -35.14 -5.84
N GLY A 286 4.01 -34.50 -4.79
CA GLY A 286 2.65 -34.75 -4.28
C GLY A 286 2.47 -36.13 -3.63
N LYS A 287 3.60 -36.78 -3.28
CA LYS A 287 3.61 -38.09 -2.63
C LYS A 287 3.43 -37.95 -1.13
N ALA A 288 2.96 -39.05 -0.52
CA ALA A 288 2.89 -39.13 0.93
C ALA A 288 4.30 -39.01 1.51
N VAL A 289 4.53 -38.03 2.38
CA VAL A 289 5.85 -37.73 2.95
C VAL A 289 6.27 -38.77 3.99
N LYS A 290 7.59 -38.95 4.15
CA LYS A 290 8.21 -39.85 5.14
C LYS A 290 9.44 -39.19 5.74
N ARG A 291 9.80 -39.61 6.97
CA ARG A 291 11.05 -39.21 7.62
C ARG A 291 12.24 -39.41 6.68
N GLY A 292 13.03 -38.35 6.49
CA GLY A 292 14.20 -38.30 5.62
C GLY A 292 13.92 -37.97 4.16
N ASP A 293 12.67 -37.69 3.76
CA ASP A 293 12.41 -37.09 2.46
C ASP A 293 12.98 -35.66 2.44
N THR A 294 13.74 -35.34 1.39
CA THR A 294 14.38 -34.01 1.22
C THR A 294 14.11 -33.47 -0.18
N GLU A 295 13.77 -32.19 -0.26
CA GLU A 295 13.60 -31.45 -1.51
C GLU A 295 14.24 -30.06 -1.39
N ILE A 296 14.80 -29.53 -2.49
CA ILE A 296 15.42 -28.22 -2.51
C ILE A 296 14.67 -27.35 -3.51
N VAL A 297 14.14 -26.23 -3.04
CA VAL A 297 13.66 -25.14 -3.90
C VAL A 297 14.81 -24.14 -4.01
N ARG A 298 15.26 -23.92 -5.25
CA ARG A 298 16.43 -23.11 -5.53
C ARG A 298 16.06 -21.67 -5.88
N ASN A 299 17.02 -20.77 -5.69
CA ASN A 299 16.99 -19.43 -6.28
C ASN A 299 15.77 -18.58 -5.86
N LEU A 300 15.37 -18.66 -4.59
CA LEU A 300 14.37 -17.75 -4.01
C LEU A 300 15.01 -16.38 -3.83
N THR A 301 14.53 -15.37 -4.54
CA THR A 301 15.06 -14.00 -4.48
C THR A 301 14.72 -13.32 -3.15
N SER A 302 15.35 -12.18 -2.86
CA SER A 302 14.96 -11.36 -1.70
C SER A 302 13.47 -10.98 -1.78
N GLY A 303 12.78 -10.98 -0.64
CA GLY A 303 11.34 -10.70 -0.54
C GLY A 303 10.42 -11.87 -0.91
N SER A 304 10.95 -13.05 -1.27
CA SER A 304 10.12 -14.24 -1.50
C SER A 304 9.44 -14.66 -0.20
N LYS A 305 8.13 -14.95 -0.26
CA LYS A 305 7.33 -15.32 0.91
C LYS A 305 7.05 -16.81 0.92
N VAL A 306 7.83 -17.54 1.71
CA VAL A 306 7.78 -19.00 1.83
C VAL A 306 6.72 -19.42 2.84
N LEU A 307 5.76 -20.21 2.36
CA LEU A 307 4.69 -20.81 3.16
C LEU A 307 4.64 -22.31 2.91
N LEU A 308 4.20 -23.06 3.92
CA LEU A 308 3.88 -24.47 3.79
C LEU A 308 2.38 -24.69 3.96
N ARG A 309 1.82 -25.55 3.12
CA ARG A 309 0.47 -26.06 3.24
C ARG A 309 0.50 -27.57 3.37
N ILE A 310 -0.11 -28.07 4.44
CA ILE A 310 -0.10 -29.49 4.77
C ILE A 310 -1.51 -30.04 4.61
N GLU A 311 -1.67 -31.03 3.73
CA GLU A 311 -2.94 -31.73 3.52
C GLU A 311 -2.89 -33.14 4.11
N GLY A 312 -3.83 -33.45 5.01
CA GLY A 312 -4.14 -34.81 5.46
C GLY A 312 -5.37 -35.36 4.75
N ARG A 313 -5.21 -36.49 4.06
CA ARG A 313 -6.31 -37.13 3.32
C ARG A 313 -6.46 -38.62 3.60
N HIS A 314 -7.66 -39.02 3.98
CA HIS A 314 -8.09 -40.41 4.06
C HIS A 314 -9.50 -40.58 3.47
N SER A 315 -9.57 -41.13 2.24
CA SER A 315 -10.83 -41.33 1.50
C SER A 315 -11.62 -40.00 1.37
N TRP A 316 -12.95 -40.07 1.30
CA TRP A 316 -13.83 -38.90 1.35
C TRP A 316 -14.21 -38.49 2.79
N PHE A 317 -13.82 -39.28 3.80
CA PHE A 317 -14.23 -39.10 5.19
C PHE A 317 -13.31 -38.18 6.00
N PHE A 318 -12.07 -37.97 5.54
CA PHE A 318 -11.11 -37.09 6.19
C PHE A 318 -10.31 -36.36 5.11
N ARG A 319 -10.47 -35.03 5.09
CA ARG A 319 -9.67 -34.12 4.29
C ARG A 319 -9.52 -32.83 5.11
N LYS A 320 -8.29 -32.54 5.51
CA LYS A 320 -7.90 -31.38 6.31
C LYS A 320 -6.67 -30.76 5.68
N GLU A 321 -6.62 -29.45 5.67
CA GLU A 321 -5.64 -28.65 4.93
C GLU A 321 -5.48 -27.33 5.67
N TYR A 322 -4.25 -27.01 6.05
CA TYR A 322 -3.87 -25.80 6.78
C TYR A 322 -2.61 -25.21 6.18
N ALA A 323 -2.50 -23.88 6.19
CA ALA A 323 -1.37 -23.14 5.65
C ALA A 323 -0.67 -22.39 6.78
N SER A 324 0.65 -22.24 6.72
CA SER A 324 1.41 -21.67 7.83
C SER A 324 1.03 -20.23 8.22
N ASN A 325 0.31 -19.50 7.36
CA ASN A 325 -0.17 -18.13 7.59
C ASN A 325 -1.68 -17.98 7.78
N ASP A 326 -2.43 -19.07 7.99
CA ASP A 326 -3.88 -19.00 8.13
C ASP A 326 -4.37 -18.43 9.47
N SER A 327 -3.46 -18.20 10.43
CA SER A 327 -3.77 -17.78 11.81
C SER A 327 -4.70 -18.74 12.57
N ASP A 328 -4.87 -19.97 12.08
CA ASP A 328 -5.79 -20.96 12.66
C ASP A 328 -5.12 -21.80 13.76
N GLU A 329 -3.89 -21.47 14.18
CA GLU A 329 -3.07 -22.13 15.21
C GLU A 329 -2.73 -23.61 14.92
N HIS A 330 -2.97 -24.08 13.70
CA HIS A 330 -2.71 -25.46 13.28
C HIS A 330 -1.24 -25.74 12.93
N ILE A 331 -0.45 -24.69 12.68
CA ILE A 331 0.96 -24.79 12.32
C ILE A 331 1.77 -23.82 13.17
N PHE A 332 2.82 -24.31 13.81
CA PHE A 332 3.83 -23.48 14.48
C PHE A 332 5.12 -23.46 13.68
N VAL A 333 5.78 -22.29 13.63
CA VAL A 333 7.11 -22.12 13.03
C VAL A 333 8.09 -21.76 14.14
N LEU A 334 9.06 -22.63 14.41
CA LEU A 334 10.04 -22.48 15.48
C LEU A 334 11.45 -22.23 14.92
N ARG A 335 12.26 -21.51 15.69
CA ARG A 335 13.68 -21.20 15.45
C ARG A 335 14.59 -21.94 16.43
N ASN A 336 15.89 -21.83 16.20
CA ASN A 336 16.89 -22.31 17.14
C ASN A 336 16.67 -21.71 18.53
N SER A 337 16.80 -22.55 19.56
CA SER A 337 16.62 -22.24 20.97
C SER A 337 15.18 -21.89 21.41
N ASP A 338 14.18 -21.95 20.52
CA ASP A 338 12.78 -21.82 20.92
C ASP A 338 12.37 -23.00 21.82
N PRO A 339 11.52 -22.75 22.84
CA PRO A 339 10.98 -23.80 23.68
C PRO A 339 10.03 -24.68 22.87
N VAL A 340 10.17 -26.00 22.97
CA VAL A 340 9.21 -26.93 22.33
C VAL A 340 7.90 -26.91 23.11
N PRO A 341 6.77 -26.57 22.46
CA PRO A 341 5.48 -26.64 23.10
C PRO A 341 5.18 -28.06 23.58
N GLN A 342 4.70 -28.18 24.82
CA GLN A 342 4.48 -29.49 25.45
C GLN A 342 3.05 -29.95 25.19
N PHE A 343 2.89 -30.96 24.34
CA PHE A 343 1.60 -31.55 24.01
C PHE A 343 1.48 -32.98 24.56
N PRO A 344 0.31 -33.39 25.10
CA PRO A 344 0.08 -34.76 25.53
C PRO A 344 0.22 -35.74 24.36
N VAL A 345 1.00 -36.82 24.54
CA VAL A 345 1.13 -37.88 23.53
C VAL A 345 -0.21 -38.60 23.37
N PHE A 346 -0.76 -38.63 22.15
CA PHE A 346 -1.97 -39.39 21.88
C PHE A 346 -1.70 -40.91 21.79
N ASN A 347 -2.61 -41.71 22.36
CA ASN A 347 -2.54 -43.17 22.53
C ASN A 347 -1.85 -43.98 21.39
N ASP A 348 -0.84 -44.79 21.76
CA ASP A 348 -0.06 -45.69 20.89
C ASP A 348 0.71 -45.03 19.72
N GLN A 349 0.81 -43.69 19.69
CA GLN A 349 1.66 -42.95 18.76
C GLN A 349 3.00 -42.54 19.39
N THR A 350 3.96 -42.25 18.52
CA THR A 350 5.28 -41.74 18.89
C THR A 350 5.13 -40.26 19.26
N GLY A 351 5.60 -39.84 20.44
CA GLY A 351 5.46 -38.43 20.85
C GLY A 351 6.28 -37.47 20.01
N LEU A 352 5.88 -36.20 19.95
CA LEU A 352 6.57 -35.12 19.24
C LEU A 352 8.09 -35.10 19.51
N GLU A 353 8.52 -35.32 20.76
CA GLU A 353 9.94 -35.37 21.14
C GLU A 353 10.74 -36.40 20.33
N ASP A 354 10.17 -37.54 19.94
CA ASP A 354 10.86 -38.59 19.18
C ASP A 354 11.12 -38.19 17.71
N PHE A 355 10.32 -37.27 17.17
CA PHE A 355 10.54 -36.66 15.87
C PHE A 355 11.61 -35.57 15.94
N LEU A 356 11.70 -34.89 17.08
CA LEU A 356 12.64 -33.81 17.33
C LEU A 356 13.98 -34.29 17.94
N GLN A 357 14.13 -35.56 18.31
CA GLN A 357 15.33 -36.12 18.97
C GLN A 357 16.68 -35.70 18.37
N ASP A 358 16.75 -35.52 17.04
CA ASP A 358 17.98 -35.15 16.34
C ASP A 358 18.26 -33.62 16.37
N ILE A 359 17.31 -32.83 16.85
CA ILE A 359 17.29 -31.36 16.87
C ILE A 359 16.80 -30.78 18.20
N LEU A 360 17.03 -31.48 19.33
CA LEU A 360 16.75 -30.97 20.67
C LEU A 360 18.03 -30.85 21.49
N ASN A 361 18.12 -29.76 22.25
CA ASN A 361 19.11 -29.57 23.30
C ASN A 361 18.76 -30.41 24.54
N GLU A 362 19.73 -30.60 25.44
CA GLU A 362 19.52 -31.34 26.70
C GLU A 362 18.47 -30.69 27.62
N ASP A 363 18.17 -29.40 27.42
CA ASP A 363 17.19 -28.61 28.17
C ASP A 363 15.77 -28.62 27.56
N GLY A 364 15.58 -29.28 26.41
CA GLY A 364 14.28 -29.39 25.73
C GLY A 364 13.95 -28.24 24.76
N THR A 365 14.91 -27.38 24.42
CA THR A 365 14.78 -26.37 23.36
C THR A 365 15.20 -26.91 21.99
N ILE A 366 14.72 -26.27 20.91
CA ILE A 366 15.12 -26.61 19.54
C ILE A 366 16.62 -26.35 19.33
N SER A 367 17.31 -27.27 18.67
CA SER A 367 18.74 -27.23 18.34
C SER A 367 18.94 -27.37 16.83
N ILE A 368 18.90 -26.25 16.11
CA ILE A 368 19.04 -26.17 14.65
C ILE A 368 20.00 -25.03 14.26
N GLY A 369 20.39 -24.95 12.99
CA GLY A 369 21.22 -23.84 12.53
C GLY A 369 20.51 -22.48 12.67
N GLN A 370 21.27 -21.40 12.79
CA GLN A 370 20.74 -20.02 12.82
C GLN A 370 19.82 -19.70 11.63
N TYR A 371 20.02 -20.38 10.50
CA TYR A 371 19.25 -20.18 9.27
C TYR A 371 18.30 -21.34 8.95
N ASP A 372 17.89 -22.07 9.98
CA ASP A 372 16.91 -23.13 9.89
C ASP A 372 15.63 -22.75 10.62
N THR A 373 14.49 -23.29 10.16
CA THR A 373 13.21 -23.25 10.87
C THR A 373 12.61 -24.63 10.96
N VAL A 374 11.70 -24.85 11.92
CA VAL A 374 10.95 -26.09 12.08
C VAL A 374 9.46 -25.80 12.10
N PHE A 375 8.72 -26.45 11.22
CA PHE A 375 7.26 -26.42 11.16
C PHE A 375 6.69 -27.62 11.91
N LEU A 376 5.85 -27.36 12.89
CA LEU A 376 5.06 -28.36 13.62
C LEU A 376 3.60 -28.24 13.18
N THR A 377 2.95 -29.35 12.83
CA THR A 377 1.59 -29.31 12.25
C THR A 377 0.65 -30.26 12.97
N GLU A 378 -0.57 -29.77 13.23
CA GLU A 378 -1.73 -30.53 13.70
C GLU A 378 -2.85 -30.45 12.65
N LEU A 379 -3.35 -31.59 12.17
CA LEU A 379 -4.43 -31.69 11.18
C LEU A 379 -5.77 -32.10 11.82
N GLY A 380 -5.77 -32.54 13.08
CA GLY A 380 -6.93 -32.89 13.88
C GLY A 380 -7.67 -31.69 14.45
N SER A 381 -8.31 -31.87 15.60
CA SER A 381 -8.98 -30.78 16.32
C SER A 381 -8.03 -30.20 17.36
N LEU A 382 -7.87 -28.88 17.40
CA LEU A 382 -7.07 -28.20 18.41
C LEU A 382 -7.72 -28.30 19.81
N GLY A 383 -6.88 -28.34 20.84
CA GLY A 383 -7.32 -28.26 22.25
C GLY A 383 -7.96 -29.54 22.81
N GLU A 384 -7.91 -30.65 22.07
CA GLU A 384 -8.28 -31.98 22.57
C GLU A 384 -7.03 -32.77 22.99
N ASP A 385 -7.19 -33.83 23.81
CA ASP A 385 -6.10 -34.74 24.23
C ASP A 385 -5.40 -35.47 23.04
N SER A 386 -5.87 -35.26 21.81
CA SER A 386 -5.33 -35.79 20.56
C SER A 386 -4.51 -34.79 19.73
N SER A 387 -4.40 -33.53 20.19
CA SER A 387 -3.59 -32.53 19.52
C SER A 387 -2.15 -32.67 19.99
N ASP A 388 -1.28 -33.19 19.13
CA ASP A 388 0.11 -33.52 19.46
C ASP A 388 1.13 -33.01 18.44
N PHE A 389 0.67 -32.33 17.37
CA PHE A 389 1.48 -31.52 16.45
C PHE A 389 2.61 -32.26 15.71
N GLN A 390 2.53 -33.60 15.68
CA GLN A 390 3.46 -34.46 14.95
C GLN A 390 2.88 -35.01 13.62
N ASP A 391 1.71 -34.50 13.21
CA ASP A 391 1.05 -34.93 11.97
C ASP A 391 1.92 -34.64 10.75
N ALA A 392 2.70 -33.56 10.81
CA ALA A 392 3.85 -33.32 9.96
C ALA A 392 4.89 -32.44 10.69
N VAL A 393 6.16 -32.85 10.66
CA VAL A 393 7.29 -32.09 11.19
C VAL A 393 8.31 -31.88 10.09
N ILE A 394 8.58 -30.63 9.74
CA ILE A 394 9.43 -30.25 8.61
C ILE A 394 10.48 -29.24 9.08
N GLN A 395 11.76 -29.56 8.87
CA GLN A 395 12.83 -28.58 8.97
C GLN A 395 13.05 -27.92 7.61
N VAL A 396 13.18 -26.59 7.59
CA VAL A 396 13.53 -25.83 6.38
C VAL A 396 14.84 -25.09 6.62
N SER A 397 15.84 -25.37 5.79
CA SER A 397 17.16 -24.70 5.85
C SER A 397 17.33 -23.74 4.69
N PHE A 398 17.62 -22.48 4.99
CA PHE A 398 17.87 -21.44 3.98
C PHE A 398 19.37 -21.29 3.77
N ASN A 399 19.86 -21.59 2.56
CA ASN A 399 21.27 -21.49 2.20
C ASN A 399 21.49 -20.45 1.12
N LEU A 400 22.42 -19.51 1.32
CA LEU A 400 22.78 -18.53 0.29
C LEU A 400 23.13 -19.22 -1.03
N ALA A 401 22.63 -18.66 -2.13
CA ALA A 401 23.13 -19.04 -3.44
C ALA A 401 24.60 -18.57 -3.59
N GLU A 402 25.41 -19.34 -4.32
CA GLU A 402 26.82 -18.99 -4.50
C GLU A 402 26.94 -17.64 -5.23
N GLY A 403 27.69 -16.70 -4.65
CA GLY A 403 27.87 -15.36 -5.22
C GLY A 403 26.66 -14.43 -5.12
N SER A 404 25.58 -14.84 -4.43
CA SER A 404 24.41 -13.97 -4.18
C SER A 404 24.59 -13.00 -3.02
N CYS A 405 25.64 -13.20 -2.24
CA CYS A 405 25.94 -12.46 -1.04
C CYS A 405 27.43 -12.56 -0.71
N VAL A 406 28.02 -11.47 -0.22
CA VAL A 406 29.37 -11.44 0.34
C VAL A 406 29.33 -10.65 1.64
N VAL A 407 29.99 -11.18 2.68
CA VAL A 407 30.04 -10.63 4.04
C VAL A 407 31.11 -9.56 4.15
N GLY A 408 30.75 -8.36 4.60
CA GLY A 408 31.68 -7.26 4.86
C GLY A 408 31.10 -5.87 4.54
N THR A 409 31.57 -4.86 5.26
CA THR A 409 31.32 -3.45 4.93
C THR A 409 32.25 -3.03 3.78
N ASP A 410 31.79 -2.16 2.88
CA ASP A 410 32.58 -1.60 1.75
C ASP A 410 32.89 -2.56 0.59
N ILE A 411 31.97 -3.50 0.29
CA ILE A 411 32.07 -4.38 -0.88
C ILE A 411 31.47 -3.68 -2.10
N PRO A 412 32.27 -3.40 -3.15
CA PRO A 412 31.76 -2.85 -4.40
C PRO A 412 30.59 -3.68 -4.91
N SER A 413 29.46 -3.02 -5.13
CA SER A 413 28.21 -3.69 -5.47
C SER A 413 27.44 -2.91 -6.52
N VAL A 414 26.61 -3.61 -7.28
CA VAL A 414 25.70 -3.02 -8.26
C VAL A 414 24.28 -3.50 -7.99
N LYS A 415 23.28 -2.66 -8.23
CA LYS A 415 21.87 -3.08 -8.28
C LYS A 415 21.20 -2.52 -9.52
N VAL A 416 20.08 -3.11 -9.89
CA VAL A 416 19.22 -2.64 -10.97
C VAL A 416 17.84 -2.34 -10.39
N GLU A 417 17.35 -1.14 -10.65
CA GLU A 417 16.00 -0.70 -10.29
C GLU A 417 15.16 -0.60 -11.56
N PHE A 418 14.08 -1.38 -11.64
CA PHE A 418 13.23 -1.41 -12.83
C PHE A 418 12.16 -0.31 -12.75
N SER A 419 12.21 0.66 -13.67
CA SER A 419 11.22 1.73 -13.76
C SER A 419 10.01 1.37 -14.64
N ARG A 420 10.22 0.50 -15.63
CA ARG A 420 9.18 0.01 -16.55
C ARG A 420 9.58 -1.34 -17.12
N ILE A 421 8.65 -2.29 -17.09
CA ILE A 421 8.73 -3.56 -17.81
C ILE A 421 7.45 -3.74 -18.61
N GLU A 422 7.55 -3.94 -19.92
CA GLU A 422 6.40 -4.26 -20.77
C GLU A 422 6.76 -5.33 -21.79
N ASN A 423 5.86 -6.31 -21.95
CA ASN A 423 6.01 -7.38 -22.92
C ASN A 423 4.85 -7.36 -23.91
N SER A 424 5.17 -7.54 -25.20
CA SER A 424 4.20 -7.71 -26.28
C SER A 424 4.54 -8.95 -27.11
N GLY A 425 3.53 -9.69 -27.55
CA GLY A 425 3.73 -10.95 -28.27
C GLY A 425 4.29 -12.04 -27.34
N ASN A 426 5.47 -12.56 -27.68
CA ASN A 426 6.17 -13.62 -26.94
C ASN A 426 7.25 -13.12 -25.97
N GLY A 427 7.35 -11.80 -25.71
CA GLY A 427 8.30 -11.27 -24.73
C GLY A 427 8.04 -11.81 -23.32
N ASP A 428 9.11 -12.05 -22.57
CA ASP A 428 9.10 -12.65 -21.24
C ASP A 428 10.01 -11.96 -20.21
N THR A 429 10.59 -10.81 -20.54
CA THR A 429 11.34 -9.94 -19.63
C THR A 429 10.55 -9.64 -18.36
N ASN A 430 11.15 -9.89 -17.19
CA ASN A 430 10.60 -9.51 -15.88
C ASN A 430 11.57 -8.59 -15.13
N ASN A 431 11.11 -8.03 -14.01
CA ASN A 431 11.90 -7.18 -13.10
C ASN A 431 12.86 -8.00 -12.21
N VAL A 432 13.69 -8.83 -12.84
CA VAL A 432 14.66 -9.72 -12.19
C VAL A 432 16.00 -9.63 -12.93
N VAL A 433 17.10 -9.60 -12.18
CA VAL A 433 18.47 -9.66 -12.74
C VAL A 433 19.04 -11.06 -12.55
N PHE A 434 19.50 -11.70 -13.61
CA PHE A 434 20.12 -13.03 -13.56
C PHE A 434 21.63 -12.92 -13.73
N VAL A 435 22.37 -13.36 -12.71
CA VAL A 435 23.83 -13.17 -12.64
C VAL A 435 24.57 -14.47 -12.91
N GLY A 436 25.49 -14.39 -13.87
CA GLY A 436 26.41 -15.44 -14.31
C GLY A 436 25.81 -16.75 -14.82
N ALA A 437 26.69 -17.71 -15.14
CA ALA A 437 26.34 -18.98 -15.79
C ALA A 437 25.34 -19.88 -15.05
N GLN A 438 25.09 -19.63 -13.76
CA GLN A 438 24.10 -20.34 -12.97
C GLN A 438 22.74 -19.63 -12.94
N GLU A 439 22.62 -18.48 -13.62
CA GLU A 439 21.41 -17.67 -13.73
C GLU A 439 20.84 -17.38 -12.33
N VAL A 440 21.70 -16.94 -11.41
CA VAL A 440 21.28 -16.65 -10.04
C VAL A 440 20.41 -15.39 -10.08
N PRO A 441 19.11 -15.45 -9.72
CA PRO A 441 18.24 -14.30 -9.81
C PRO A 441 18.44 -13.37 -8.62
N PHE A 442 18.33 -12.08 -8.85
CA PHE A 442 18.31 -11.01 -7.87
C PHE A 442 17.03 -10.21 -8.08
N ALA A 443 16.31 -9.94 -7.00
CA ALA A 443 15.09 -9.14 -7.05
C ALA A 443 15.39 -7.71 -7.50
N ASP A 444 14.34 -7.00 -7.92
CA ASP A 444 14.38 -5.57 -8.13
C ASP A 444 15.03 -4.86 -6.93
N SER A 445 15.97 -3.96 -7.20
CA SER A 445 16.74 -3.21 -6.20
C SER A 445 17.62 -4.03 -5.24
N GLN A 446 17.84 -5.33 -5.48
CA GLN A 446 18.75 -6.16 -4.69
C GLN A 446 20.22 -5.92 -5.07
N TRP A 447 21.10 -5.76 -4.08
CA TRP A 447 22.55 -5.59 -4.30
C TRP A 447 23.23 -6.88 -4.79
N ILE A 448 24.05 -6.73 -5.81
CA ILE A 448 24.89 -7.76 -6.45
C ILE A 448 26.35 -7.42 -6.16
N PRO A 449 27.08 -8.27 -5.42
CA PRO A 449 28.49 -8.02 -5.11
C PRO A 449 29.36 -8.16 -6.37
N LEU A 450 30.31 -7.25 -6.56
CA LEU A 450 31.27 -7.25 -7.66
C LEU A 450 32.60 -7.92 -7.26
N GLU A 451 32.94 -7.92 -5.96
CA GLU A 451 34.13 -8.55 -5.40
C GLU A 451 33.77 -9.60 -4.33
N ASP A 452 34.66 -10.58 -4.12
CA ASP A 452 34.60 -11.52 -3.03
C ASP A 452 35.10 -10.91 -1.69
N ALA A 453 34.97 -11.65 -0.59
CA ALA A 453 35.39 -11.18 0.73
C ALA A 453 36.91 -10.95 0.87
N LEU A 454 37.71 -11.36 -0.13
CA LEU A 454 39.15 -11.15 -0.19
C LEU A 454 39.52 -9.97 -1.10
N GLY A 455 38.53 -9.28 -1.69
CA GLY A 455 38.71 -8.17 -2.64
C GLY A 455 39.10 -8.62 -4.05
N ASN A 456 38.89 -9.89 -4.42
CA ASN A 456 39.06 -10.32 -5.80
C ASN A 456 37.76 -10.11 -6.57
N ALA A 457 37.85 -9.63 -7.81
CA ALA A 457 36.68 -9.55 -8.70
C ALA A 457 36.02 -10.93 -8.85
N ILE A 458 34.70 -10.98 -8.69
CA ILE A 458 33.91 -12.17 -9.00
C ILE A 458 33.76 -12.22 -10.52
N LEU A 459 34.06 -13.36 -11.14
CA LEU A 459 34.02 -13.52 -12.59
C LEU A 459 32.98 -14.57 -12.98
N ASP A 460 32.08 -14.20 -13.88
CA ASP A 460 30.94 -14.99 -14.33
C ASP A 460 31.18 -15.54 -15.75
N VAL A 461 31.96 -16.61 -15.87
CA VAL A 461 32.28 -17.23 -17.17
C VAL A 461 31.63 -18.62 -17.28
N PRO A 462 30.78 -18.91 -18.30
CA PRO A 462 30.29 -18.02 -19.37
C PRO A 462 29.20 -17.02 -18.93
N SER A 463 28.94 -16.02 -19.78
CA SER A 463 27.94 -14.96 -19.55
C SER A 463 26.49 -15.45 -19.60
N THR A 464 25.62 -14.74 -18.88
CA THR A 464 24.16 -14.89 -18.90
C THR A 464 23.58 -14.27 -20.16
N GLU A 465 22.74 -15.00 -20.90
CA GLU A 465 22.13 -14.49 -22.14
C GLU A 465 20.61 -14.68 -22.15
N ASP A 466 20.12 -15.91 -22.33
CA ASP A 466 18.70 -16.20 -22.55
C ASP A 466 17.94 -16.39 -21.22
N VAL A 467 17.56 -15.28 -20.58
CA VAL A 467 16.86 -15.24 -19.29
C VAL A 467 15.63 -14.34 -19.34
N PRO A 468 14.56 -14.63 -18.57
CA PRO A 468 13.32 -13.86 -18.56
C PRO A 468 13.45 -12.59 -17.69
N GLY A 469 14.38 -11.71 -18.06
CA GLY A 469 14.79 -10.50 -17.33
C GLY A 469 16.13 -9.95 -17.84
N ILE A 470 16.85 -9.18 -17.03
CA ILE A 470 18.18 -8.69 -17.40
C ILE A 470 19.24 -9.73 -17.07
N GLY A 471 20.04 -10.14 -18.07
CA GLY A 471 21.27 -10.90 -17.86
C GLY A 471 22.40 -9.97 -17.42
N LEU A 472 23.09 -10.31 -16.33
CA LEU A 472 24.28 -9.60 -15.86
C LEU A 472 25.45 -10.58 -15.74
N SER A 473 26.64 -10.17 -16.18
CA SER A 473 27.86 -10.95 -16.02
C SER A 473 29.00 -10.06 -15.56
N ARG A 474 29.66 -10.44 -14.47
CA ARG A 474 30.87 -9.77 -13.97
C ARG A 474 32.07 -10.32 -14.72
N GLU A 475 32.80 -9.44 -15.40
CA GLU A 475 33.96 -9.77 -16.24
C GLU A 475 35.21 -9.06 -15.72
N ASP A 476 36.37 -9.35 -16.32
CA ASP A 476 37.63 -8.72 -15.94
C ASP A 476 37.62 -7.21 -16.30
N GLY A 477 37.31 -6.38 -15.31
CA GLY A 477 37.34 -4.91 -15.39
C GLY A 477 36.03 -4.23 -15.81
N PHE A 478 34.94 -4.98 -16.04
CA PHE A 478 33.63 -4.41 -16.36
C PHE A 478 32.50 -5.36 -15.96
N ILE A 479 31.28 -4.86 -15.89
CA ILE A 479 30.08 -5.70 -15.92
C ILE A 479 29.44 -5.60 -17.30
N ARG A 480 28.90 -6.71 -17.77
CA ARG A 480 28.07 -6.80 -18.96
C ARG A 480 26.62 -6.90 -18.55
N VAL A 481 25.78 -6.06 -19.13
CA VAL A 481 24.33 -6.03 -18.93
C VAL A 481 23.67 -6.31 -20.27
N LEU A 482 22.79 -7.30 -20.32
CA LEU A 482 22.21 -7.81 -21.55
C LEU A 482 20.71 -8.01 -21.39
N ASN A 483 19.95 -7.44 -22.31
CA ASN A 483 18.57 -7.82 -22.57
C ASN A 483 18.55 -8.66 -23.87
N TYR A 484 18.01 -9.89 -23.81
CA TYR A 484 18.24 -10.90 -24.86
C TYR A 484 17.05 -11.06 -25.81
N GLY A 485 17.29 -10.83 -27.09
CA GLY A 485 16.28 -10.84 -28.15
C GLY A 485 15.93 -12.21 -28.69
N ASN A 486 15.54 -13.15 -27.84
CA ASN A 486 15.03 -14.47 -28.27
C ASN A 486 13.55 -14.44 -28.72
N ASN A 487 13.09 -13.28 -29.16
CA ASN A 487 11.69 -13.08 -29.48
C ASN A 487 11.31 -13.65 -30.84
N SER A 488 10.03 -14.01 -30.97
CA SER A 488 9.44 -14.27 -32.29
C SER A 488 9.21 -12.95 -33.02
N PHE A 489 9.37 -12.95 -34.36
CA PHE A 489 9.18 -11.75 -35.19
C PHE A 489 7.83 -11.06 -34.88
N GLY A 490 7.89 -9.79 -34.47
CA GLY A 490 6.74 -8.99 -34.04
C GLY A 490 6.47 -8.96 -32.53
N SER A 491 7.29 -9.62 -31.71
CA SER A 491 7.29 -9.45 -30.25
C SER A 491 8.29 -8.36 -29.85
N LEU A 492 8.04 -7.76 -28.69
CA LEU A 492 8.80 -6.63 -28.15
C LEU A 492 8.88 -6.77 -26.63
N GLU A 493 10.06 -6.50 -26.08
CA GLU A 493 10.34 -6.39 -24.66
C GLU A 493 10.90 -5.01 -24.37
N ILE A 494 10.25 -4.29 -23.46
CA ILE A 494 10.69 -2.97 -23.02
C ILE A 494 11.18 -3.08 -21.58
N SER A 495 12.41 -2.63 -21.34
CA SER A 495 13.01 -2.52 -20.02
C SER A 495 13.63 -1.14 -19.84
N ASP A 496 13.02 -0.30 -18.98
CA ASP A 496 13.64 0.92 -18.50
C ASP A 496 14.23 0.65 -17.11
N SER A 497 15.56 0.58 -17.03
CA SER A 497 16.28 0.10 -15.86
C SER A 497 17.36 1.07 -15.40
N LYS A 498 17.34 1.45 -14.12
CA LYS A 498 18.38 2.28 -13.52
C LYS A 498 19.43 1.37 -12.87
N ILE A 499 20.68 1.50 -13.29
CA ILE A 499 21.80 0.71 -12.77
C ILE A 499 22.57 1.58 -11.80
N ILE A 500 22.76 1.11 -10.57
CA ILE A 500 23.31 1.89 -9.46
C ILE A 500 24.46 1.13 -8.83
N PHE A 501 25.58 1.82 -8.62
CA PHE A 501 26.77 1.29 -7.97
C PHE A 501 26.89 1.83 -6.54
N ASN A 502 27.33 0.96 -5.62
CA ASN A 502 27.74 1.31 -4.27
C ASN A 502 29.20 0.90 -4.06
N ASP A 503 29.98 1.75 -3.40
CA ASP A 503 31.44 1.59 -3.22
C ASP A 503 32.21 1.35 -4.54
N ALA A 504 31.60 1.75 -5.65
CA ALA A 504 32.12 1.70 -7.01
C ALA A 504 31.61 2.90 -7.81
N ALA A 505 32.41 3.35 -8.76
CA ALA A 505 32.09 4.40 -9.71
C ALA A 505 32.25 3.90 -11.14
N ILE A 506 31.34 4.32 -12.01
CA ILE A 506 31.38 4.13 -13.46
C ILE A 506 32.55 4.95 -14.02
N GLU A 507 33.51 4.27 -14.63
CA GLU A 507 34.64 4.90 -15.32
C GLU A 507 34.21 5.36 -16.72
N TYR A 508 33.61 4.45 -17.49
CA TYR A 508 32.97 4.73 -18.77
C TYR A 508 32.05 3.57 -19.17
N ILE A 509 31.28 3.78 -20.23
CA ILE A 509 30.35 2.81 -20.81
C ILE A 509 30.68 2.56 -22.28
N GLU A 510 30.44 1.34 -22.73
CA GLU A 510 30.63 0.95 -24.12
C GLU A 510 29.40 0.17 -24.61
N ASN A 511 28.82 0.60 -25.74
CA ASN A 511 27.80 -0.19 -26.42
C ASN A 511 28.46 -1.46 -26.97
N GLU A 512 27.88 -2.62 -26.67
CA GLU A 512 28.41 -3.87 -27.13
C GLU A 512 28.36 -3.96 -28.68
N SER A 513 29.18 -4.83 -29.27
CA SER A 513 29.31 -4.93 -30.72
C SER A 513 28.82 -6.28 -31.25
N GLY A 514 28.50 -6.33 -32.54
CA GLY A 514 28.10 -7.57 -33.20
C GLY A 514 26.63 -7.90 -32.95
N THR A 515 26.34 -9.12 -32.50
CA THR A 515 24.97 -9.61 -32.31
C THR A 515 24.29 -9.09 -31.04
N TYR A 516 25.06 -8.50 -30.13
CA TYR A 516 24.58 -7.97 -28.85
C TYR A 516 24.56 -6.45 -28.82
N GLN A 517 24.68 -5.82 -29.99
CA GLN A 517 24.74 -4.37 -30.08
C GLN A 517 23.38 -3.76 -29.80
N THR A 518 23.32 -2.85 -28.82
CA THR A 518 22.14 -2.00 -28.60
C THR A 518 21.98 -1.02 -29.77
N GLU A 519 20.76 -0.79 -30.24
CA GLU A 519 20.50 0.02 -31.43
C GLU A 519 20.47 1.54 -31.15
N ASN A 520 21.51 2.25 -31.57
CA ASN A 520 21.67 3.72 -31.41
C ASN A 520 21.54 4.27 -29.97
N PRO A 521 22.15 3.65 -28.95
CA PRO A 521 21.85 3.95 -27.54
C PRO A 521 22.32 5.31 -26.99
N PHE A 522 22.82 6.20 -27.84
CA PHE A 522 23.40 7.48 -27.43
C PHE A 522 22.94 8.63 -28.33
N ASP A 523 21.82 8.44 -29.04
CA ASP A 523 21.28 9.44 -29.96
C ASP A 523 20.23 10.34 -29.30
N GLY A 524 19.85 10.06 -28.05
CA GLY A 524 18.88 10.80 -27.27
C GLY A 524 17.42 10.50 -27.66
N ILE A 525 17.18 9.47 -28.49
CA ILE A 525 15.86 9.13 -29.00
C ILE A 525 15.27 7.98 -28.19
N VAL A 526 14.36 8.33 -27.28
CA VAL A 526 13.58 7.33 -26.53
C VAL A 526 12.21 7.13 -27.18
N ASN A 527 11.92 5.90 -27.61
CA ASN A 527 10.59 5.50 -28.10
C ASN A 527 10.36 4.00 -27.90
N ASP A 528 9.11 3.55 -28.02
CA ASP A 528 8.75 2.14 -27.80
C ASP A 528 8.98 1.26 -29.06
N GLY A 529 9.66 1.77 -30.08
CA GLY A 529 10.10 1.00 -31.24
C GLY A 529 11.50 0.42 -31.06
N ALA A 530 11.88 -0.53 -31.94
CA ALA A 530 13.18 -1.22 -31.96
C ALA A 530 14.40 -0.34 -32.32
N GLY A 531 14.29 0.96 -32.18
CA GLY A 531 15.40 1.90 -32.34
C GLY A 531 15.22 3.09 -31.40
N GLY A 532 14.55 2.83 -30.28
CA GLY A 532 14.37 3.80 -29.22
C GLY A 532 15.24 3.50 -28.01
N ASP A 533 16.25 2.63 -28.14
CA ASP A 533 17.16 2.32 -27.04
C ASP A 533 17.97 3.55 -26.66
N GLU A 534 18.18 3.76 -25.36
CA GLU A 534 18.94 4.91 -24.88
C GLU A 534 19.67 4.58 -23.58
N ILE A 535 20.90 5.05 -23.46
CA ILE A 535 21.74 4.92 -22.28
C ILE A 535 22.16 6.32 -21.81
N THR A 536 21.66 6.73 -20.66
CA THR A 536 21.93 8.04 -20.07
C THR A 536 22.72 7.90 -18.77
N LEU A 537 23.93 8.47 -18.70
CA LEU A 537 24.64 8.62 -17.42
C LEU A 537 23.92 9.62 -16.53
N LEU A 538 23.65 9.23 -15.28
CA LEU A 538 23.02 10.10 -14.28
C LEU A 538 24.10 10.84 -13.48
N THR A 539 23.74 11.95 -12.85
CA THR A 539 24.69 12.82 -12.14
C THR A 539 25.47 12.04 -11.06
N GLY A 540 26.79 12.19 -11.06
CA GLY A 540 27.66 11.65 -9.99
C GLY A 540 28.35 10.32 -10.28
N SER A 541 28.49 9.87 -11.54
CA SER A 541 29.25 8.66 -11.94
C SER A 541 28.94 7.36 -11.19
N GLN A 542 27.84 7.27 -10.45
CA GLN A 542 27.45 6.09 -9.70
C GLN A 542 26.19 5.42 -10.24
N SER A 543 25.51 6.06 -11.20
CA SER A 543 24.32 5.46 -11.79
C SER A 543 24.13 5.86 -13.24
N LEU A 544 23.43 5.00 -13.97
CA LEU A 544 22.98 5.24 -15.33
C LEU A 544 21.57 4.71 -15.52
N LEU A 545 20.87 5.24 -16.53
CA LEU A 545 19.60 4.73 -17.01
C LEU A 545 19.86 3.96 -18.31
N PHE A 546 19.49 2.70 -18.36
CA PHE A 546 19.52 1.84 -19.53
C PHE A 546 18.08 1.54 -19.97
N GLN A 547 17.70 2.08 -21.11
CA GLN A 547 16.38 1.96 -21.69
C GLN A 547 16.48 1.11 -22.95
N SER A 548 15.93 -0.11 -22.91
CA SER A 548 16.13 -1.13 -23.94
C SER A 548 14.79 -1.61 -24.52
N ARG A 549 14.74 -1.81 -25.85
CA ARG A 549 13.59 -2.21 -26.66
C ARG A 549 13.97 -3.42 -27.50
N VAL A 550 14.11 -4.53 -26.80
CA VAL A 550 14.51 -5.79 -27.41
C VAL A 550 13.40 -6.35 -28.29
N THR A 551 13.77 -6.69 -29.52
CA THR A 551 12.94 -7.52 -30.40
C THR A 551 13.66 -8.83 -30.67
N VAL A 552 14.02 -9.12 -31.92
CA VAL A 552 14.87 -10.27 -32.30
C VAL A 552 16.37 -9.97 -32.16
N ALA A 553 16.71 -8.70 -31.98
CA ALA A 553 18.07 -8.22 -31.71
C ALA A 553 18.26 -8.05 -30.20
N ASN A 554 19.50 -8.20 -29.73
CA ASN A 554 19.80 -8.11 -28.30
C ASN A 554 20.44 -6.76 -27.98
N ASP A 555 20.19 -6.28 -26.77
CA ASP A 555 20.70 -4.99 -26.31
C ASP A 555 21.72 -5.23 -25.20
N GLY A 556 23.00 -5.09 -25.55
CA GLY A 556 24.13 -5.25 -24.66
C GLY A 556 24.82 -3.94 -24.33
N LEU A 557 25.15 -3.77 -23.04
CA LEU A 557 25.89 -2.64 -22.48
C LEU A 557 27.06 -3.15 -21.62
N LEU A 558 28.25 -2.60 -21.87
CA LEU A 558 29.43 -2.82 -21.04
C LEU A 558 29.64 -1.61 -20.13
N ILE A 559 29.78 -1.84 -18.83
CA ILE A 559 29.99 -0.80 -17.83
C ILE A 559 31.32 -1.05 -17.14
N TYR A 560 32.30 -0.22 -17.47
CA TYR A 560 33.61 -0.22 -16.81
C TYR A 560 33.51 0.55 -15.51
N TRP A 561 34.01 -0.05 -14.43
CA TRP A 561 33.88 0.50 -13.09
C TRP A 561 35.19 0.38 -12.33
N GLN A 562 35.35 1.25 -11.34
CA GLN A 562 36.48 1.24 -10.41
C GLN A 562 35.98 1.34 -8.97
N ARG A 563 36.79 0.87 -8.01
CA ARG A 563 36.48 0.96 -6.59
C ARG A 563 36.47 2.42 -6.12
N GLY A 564 35.49 2.74 -5.26
CA GLY A 564 35.40 4.03 -4.57
C GLY A 564 34.30 4.95 -5.11
N ASN A 565 33.99 5.98 -4.31
CA ASN A 565 33.06 7.05 -4.65
C ASN A 565 33.78 8.10 -5.52
N PRO A 566 33.12 8.77 -6.48
CA PRO A 566 33.78 9.77 -7.31
C PRO A 566 34.04 11.07 -6.52
N GLU A 567 35.07 11.06 -5.67
CA GLU A 567 35.67 12.25 -5.09
C GLU A 567 36.98 12.59 -5.81
N GLY A 568 37.06 13.80 -6.36
CA GLY A 568 38.33 14.42 -6.76
C GLY A 568 38.69 14.31 -8.23
N VAL A 569 37.86 14.89 -9.12
CA VAL A 569 38.40 15.35 -10.41
C VAL A 569 39.26 16.57 -10.14
N VAL A 570 40.57 16.32 -10.08
CA VAL A 570 41.62 17.33 -10.11
C VAL A 570 41.42 18.18 -11.36
N ASP A 571 41.21 19.48 -11.15
CA ASP A 571 41.28 20.50 -12.20
C ASP A 571 42.66 20.42 -12.89
N PRO A 572 42.74 20.05 -14.19
CA PRO A 572 44.00 19.93 -14.90
C PRO A 572 44.65 21.29 -15.24
N ASP A 573 44.07 22.42 -14.84
CA ASP A 573 44.57 23.77 -15.15
C ASP A 573 45.27 24.49 -13.98
N SER A 574 45.95 23.76 -13.08
CA SER A 574 46.93 24.38 -12.16
C SER A 574 48.37 23.99 -12.51
N GLU A 575 49.01 24.85 -13.32
CA GLU A 575 50.46 24.82 -13.56
C GLU A 575 51.23 25.15 -12.27
N ASP A 576 52.25 24.32 -11.99
CA ASP A 576 53.53 24.62 -11.32
C ASP A 576 53.54 25.60 -10.13
N ASP A 577 53.86 25.13 -8.91
CA ASP A 577 55.24 25.12 -8.37
C ASP A 577 55.22 24.59 -6.91
N PRO A 578 56.26 23.85 -6.45
CA PRO A 578 56.33 23.24 -5.13
C PRO A 578 57.11 24.12 -4.12
N ASP A 579 56.90 23.82 -2.84
CA ASP A 579 57.66 24.21 -1.63
C ASP A 579 56.66 24.75 -0.59
N GLY A 580 56.59 24.31 0.66
CA GLY A 580 57.55 23.59 1.49
C GLY A 580 57.39 24.14 2.91
N SER A 581 57.31 23.23 3.91
CA SER A 581 57.55 23.44 5.35
C SER A 581 56.75 24.57 6.05
N ASP A 582 56.25 24.47 7.27
CA ASP A 582 56.87 23.95 8.47
C ASP A 582 55.87 24.19 9.62
N ASP A 583 56.04 23.43 10.69
CA ASP A 583 55.34 23.52 11.96
C ASP A 583 55.42 24.93 12.59
N THR A 584 54.40 25.31 13.38
CA THR A 584 54.54 25.71 14.81
C THR A 584 53.28 26.37 15.40
N ASP A 585 52.65 25.65 16.33
CA ASP A 585 52.10 26.19 17.58
C ASP A 585 53.31 26.52 18.52
N PRO A 586 53.27 27.33 19.63
CA PRO A 586 52.10 27.64 20.46
C PRO A 586 51.98 29.02 21.14
N GLY A 587 50.74 29.32 21.55
CA GLY A 587 50.38 29.89 22.87
C GLY A 587 50.40 31.41 23.08
N THR A 588 49.32 31.98 23.62
CA THR A 588 49.25 32.49 25.01
C THR A 588 47.95 33.25 25.31
N ASP A 589 47.45 33.01 26.53
CA ASP A 589 46.27 33.56 27.20
C ASP A 589 46.31 35.08 27.44
N THR A 590 45.14 35.72 27.51
CA THR A 590 44.72 36.57 28.65
C THR A 590 43.22 36.92 28.60
N ASP A 591 42.59 36.81 29.77
CA ASP A 591 41.19 37.02 30.14
C ASP A 591 40.70 38.48 30.03
N ASP A 592 39.39 38.68 29.80
CA ASP A 592 38.55 39.59 30.64
C ASP A 592 37.04 39.34 30.37
N ASP A 593 36.29 39.19 31.47
CA ASP A 593 34.87 38.83 31.54
C ASP A 593 33.90 39.97 31.17
N SER A 594 32.79 39.64 30.50
CA SER A 594 31.50 40.29 30.78
C SER A 594 30.31 39.47 30.25
N ASP A 595 29.46 39.04 31.18
CA ASP A 595 28.17 38.38 30.96
C ASP A 595 27.24 39.14 29.99
N THR A 596 26.56 38.41 29.09
CA THR A 596 25.13 38.63 28.77
C THR A 596 24.59 37.47 27.93
N ASP A 597 23.59 36.80 28.49
CA ASP A 597 22.54 35.94 27.94
C ASP A 597 22.58 35.55 26.43
N SER A 598 22.82 34.26 26.21
CA SER A 598 22.12 33.35 25.29
C SER A 598 21.47 33.93 24.02
N ASP A 599 22.25 34.02 22.95
CA ASP A 599 21.81 33.84 21.56
C ASP A 599 22.88 33.00 20.85
N GLY A 600 22.54 31.76 20.49
CA GLY A 600 23.45 30.82 19.83
C GLY A 600 22.98 30.48 18.43
N GLY A 601 23.03 31.45 17.52
CA GLY A 601 23.21 31.17 16.11
C GLY A 601 24.65 30.70 15.89
N GLY A 602 24.81 29.52 15.29
CA GLY A 602 26.09 28.98 14.86
C GLY A 602 26.25 29.18 13.35
N ASP A 603 27.18 30.06 12.98
CA ASP A 603 27.54 30.43 11.62
C ASP A 603 27.99 29.23 10.76
N ILE A 604 27.37 29.08 9.58
CA ILE A 604 28.02 28.49 8.39
C ILE A 604 28.14 29.62 7.37
N ALA A 605 29.33 30.20 7.25
CA ALA A 605 29.61 31.24 6.27
C ALA A 605 30.08 30.64 4.93
N GLU A 606 29.26 30.91 3.90
CA GLU A 606 29.62 31.09 2.49
C GLU A 606 30.20 29.88 1.71
N GLU A 607 29.33 28.93 1.38
CA GLU A 607 29.37 28.32 0.05
C GLU A 607 28.47 29.11 -0.90
N THR A 608 28.88 29.26 -2.16
CA THR A 608 28.17 30.03 -3.20
C THR A 608 26.65 29.80 -3.18
N PRO A 609 25.81 30.85 -3.16
CA PRO A 609 24.36 30.72 -3.20
C PRO A 609 23.93 29.88 -4.40
N ASP A 610 23.00 28.94 -4.18
CA ASP A 610 22.41 28.16 -5.26
C ASP A 610 21.82 29.13 -6.31
N PRO A 611 22.22 29.06 -7.60
CA PRO A 611 21.76 30.00 -8.62
C PRO A 611 20.25 29.96 -8.84
N CYS A 612 19.58 28.86 -8.47
CA CYS A 612 18.14 28.67 -8.57
C CYS A 612 17.39 28.90 -7.26
N GLY A 613 18.07 29.00 -6.11
CA GLY A 613 17.47 29.36 -4.84
C GLY A 613 17.04 30.83 -4.81
N ILE A 614 15.95 31.10 -4.10
CA ILE A 614 15.48 32.46 -3.79
C ILE A 614 15.82 32.84 -2.34
N PRO A 615 16.16 34.11 -2.03
CA PRO A 615 16.22 34.59 -0.66
C PRO A 615 14.83 34.56 -0.01
N TYR A 616 14.75 34.06 1.22
CA TYR A 616 13.55 34.06 2.04
C TYR A 616 13.88 34.49 3.48
N THR A 617 12.86 34.75 4.29
CA THR A 617 12.99 34.96 5.74
C THR A 617 11.94 34.14 6.47
N ILE A 618 12.32 33.50 7.57
CA ILE A 618 11.40 32.78 8.45
C ILE A 618 11.19 33.64 9.70
N ASN A 619 9.94 33.99 9.99
CA ASN A 619 9.58 34.74 11.20
C ASN A 619 8.30 34.15 11.80
N GLN A 620 8.36 33.64 13.05
CA GLN A 620 7.18 33.11 13.75
C GLN A 620 6.41 32.06 12.93
N GLY A 621 7.14 31.11 12.32
CA GLY A 621 6.56 30.07 11.47
C GLY A 621 6.00 30.54 10.12
N ARG A 622 6.30 31.77 9.70
CA ARG A 622 5.92 32.36 8.41
C ARG A 622 7.12 32.49 7.49
N ILE A 623 7.03 31.95 6.27
CA ILE A 623 8.09 32.01 5.27
C ILE A 623 7.78 33.18 4.31
N THR A 624 8.56 34.26 4.36
CA THR A 624 8.41 35.39 3.43
C THR A 624 9.43 35.27 2.32
N VAL A 625 8.95 35.15 1.08
CA VAL A 625 9.81 35.12 -0.12
C VAL A 625 10.24 36.53 -0.48
N ASN A 626 11.53 36.78 -0.70
CA ASN A 626 12.04 38.13 -0.92
C ASN A 626 12.18 38.49 -2.41
N GLU A 627 11.98 37.53 -3.30
CA GLU A 627 11.87 37.73 -4.75
C GLU A 627 10.75 36.83 -5.32
N PRO A 628 10.31 37.03 -6.58
CA PRO A 628 9.33 36.13 -7.19
C PRO A 628 9.83 34.69 -7.20
N ALA A 629 8.95 33.71 -7.00
CA ALA A 629 9.35 32.31 -6.85
C ALA A 629 8.31 31.31 -7.35
N ASP A 630 8.79 30.16 -7.81
CA ASP A 630 7.99 28.95 -7.94
C ASP A 630 8.14 28.13 -6.64
N ILE A 631 7.01 27.75 -6.05
CA ILE A 631 6.95 27.05 -4.76
C ILE A 631 6.40 25.65 -4.99
N THR A 632 7.23 24.63 -4.80
CA THR A 632 6.79 23.24 -4.88
C THR A 632 6.66 22.67 -3.49
N VAL A 633 5.48 22.13 -3.18
CA VAL A 633 5.20 21.44 -1.92
C VAL A 633 5.20 19.95 -2.20
N ARG A 634 5.99 19.20 -1.44
CA ARG A 634 6.08 17.74 -1.52
C ARG A 634 5.79 17.14 -0.16
N THR A 635 4.80 16.25 -0.07
CA THR A 635 4.59 15.45 1.14
C THR A 635 5.63 14.34 1.17
N LEU A 636 6.39 14.22 2.25
CA LEU A 636 7.28 13.07 2.45
C LEU A 636 6.50 11.89 3.04
N GLY A 637 5.62 12.19 4.00
CA GLY A 637 4.65 11.26 4.56
C GLY A 637 3.86 11.91 5.70
N SER A 638 2.93 11.15 6.24
CA SER A 638 2.18 11.47 7.45
C SER A 638 1.93 10.18 8.20
N TYR A 639 2.10 10.19 9.51
CA TYR A 639 1.75 9.07 10.35
C TYR A 639 1.29 9.56 11.70
N SER A 640 -0.01 9.43 11.97
CA SER A 640 -0.61 9.83 13.24
C SER A 640 -1.76 8.89 13.57
N THR A 641 -1.85 8.42 14.81
CA THR A 641 -2.90 7.49 15.25
C THR A 641 -3.73 8.09 16.38
N TYR A 642 -5.02 7.73 16.45
CA TYR A 642 -5.87 8.14 17.57
C TYR A 642 -5.53 7.36 18.86
N GLY A 643 -4.51 7.84 19.59
CA GLY A 643 -3.92 7.14 20.72
C GLY A 643 -2.88 6.10 20.29
N SER A 644 -2.12 5.55 21.24
CA SER A 644 -0.89 4.77 20.99
C SER A 644 -1.06 3.43 20.27
N ARG A 645 -2.30 2.98 20.04
CA ARG A 645 -2.67 1.79 19.24
C ARG A 645 -3.97 2.01 18.47
N GLY A 646 -4.27 3.27 18.21
CA GLY A 646 -5.50 3.67 17.54
C GLY A 646 -5.42 3.50 16.03
N PRO A 647 -6.57 3.64 15.35
CA PRO A 647 -6.61 3.79 13.90
C PRO A 647 -5.90 5.08 13.49
N GLU A 648 -5.38 5.07 12.26
CA GLU A 648 -4.72 6.21 11.64
C GLU A 648 -5.67 7.40 11.43
N ILE A 649 -5.14 8.60 11.62
CA ILE A 649 -5.82 9.87 11.48
C ILE A 649 -5.58 10.36 10.05
N SER A 650 -6.65 10.55 9.28
CA SER A 650 -6.52 11.18 7.96
C SER A 650 -6.01 12.61 8.08
N THR A 651 -5.00 12.98 7.32
CA THR A 651 -4.38 14.29 7.33
C THR A 651 -4.61 15.03 6.01
N TYR A 652 -4.90 16.33 6.11
CA TYR A 652 -5.17 17.18 4.95
C TYR A 652 -4.29 18.42 5.02
N LEU A 653 -3.67 18.80 3.90
CA LEU A 653 -2.75 19.92 3.84
C LEU A 653 -3.36 21.14 3.15
N HIS A 654 -3.04 22.31 3.71
CA HIS A 654 -3.43 23.60 3.16
C HIS A 654 -2.23 24.53 3.12
N ALA A 655 -2.16 25.37 2.08
CA ALA A 655 -1.17 26.45 1.97
C ALA A 655 -1.88 27.80 1.91
N SER A 656 -1.21 28.83 2.40
CA SER A 656 -1.62 30.24 2.30
C SER A 656 -0.45 31.04 1.76
N PHE A 657 -0.70 32.01 0.90
CA PHE A 657 0.30 32.93 0.34
C PHE A 657 0.12 34.39 0.80
N ASP A 658 -0.83 34.60 1.72
CA ASP A 658 -1.19 35.90 2.31
C ASP A 658 -1.00 35.92 3.84
N GLY A 659 -0.13 35.04 4.34
CA GLY A 659 0.21 34.93 5.76
C GLY A 659 -0.94 34.39 6.62
N GLY A 660 -1.67 33.40 6.13
CA GLY A 660 -2.73 32.69 6.86
C GLY A 660 -4.08 33.41 6.87
N THR A 661 -4.29 34.42 6.02
CA THR A 661 -5.59 35.11 5.91
C THR A 661 -6.57 34.28 5.09
N SER A 662 -6.08 33.62 4.04
CA SER A 662 -6.83 32.65 3.25
C SER A 662 -5.99 31.41 2.99
N TYR A 663 -6.63 30.25 3.13
CA TYR A 663 -6.02 28.95 2.89
C TYR A 663 -6.62 28.31 1.65
N GLN A 664 -5.77 27.81 0.77
CA GLN A 664 -6.14 26.93 -0.31
C GLN A 664 -5.76 25.50 0.06
N THR A 665 -6.68 24.58 -0.23
CA THR A 665 -6.48 23.15 -0.01
C THR A 665 -5.53 22.59 -1.07
N LEU A 666 -4.56 21.79 -0.63
CA LEU A 666 -3.66 21.06 -1.50
C LEU A 666 -4.25 19.69 -1.85
N PHE A 667 -3.79 19.12 -2.97
CA PHE A 667 -4.07 17.72 -3.35
C PHE A 667 -5.57 17.36 -3.42
N GLU A 668 -6.40 18.32 -3.85
CA GLU A 668 -7.85 18.13 -4.04
C GLU A 668 -8.63 17.69 -2.78
N TYR A 669 -8.14 18.05 -1.58
CA TYR A 669 -8.73 17.63 -0.30
C TYR A 669 -8.74 16.11 -0.09
N ARG A 670 -7.68 15.45 -0.54
CA ARG A 670 -7.40 14.04 -0.24
C ARG A 670 -6.61 13.92 1.05
N ASP A 671 -6.73 12.75 1.67
CA ASP A 671 -5.77 12.25 2.65
C ASP A 671 -4.39 12.24 2.00
N ILE A 672 -3.38 12.73 2.71
CA ILE A 672 -1.98 12.66 2.26
C ILE A 672 -1.35 11.44 2.91
N ASP A 673 -0.56 10.68 2.15
CA ASP A 673 0.14 9.49 2.66
C ASP A 673 1.65 9.54 2.35
N GLY A 674 2.08 10.46 1.47
CA GLY A 674 3.46 10.62 1.01
C GLY A 674 3.61 10.54 -0.51
N GLY A 675 4.49 11.36 -1.06
CA GLY A 675 4.79 11.42 -2.51
C GLY A 675 3.93 12.42 -3.30
N GLU A 676 2.88 12.99 -2.71
CA GLU A 676 2.09 14.04 -3.35
C GLU A 676 2.94 15.29 -3.60
N ARG A 677 2.76 15.92 -4.77
CA ARG A 677 3.49 17.12 -5.17
C ARG A 677 2.57 18.13 -5.83
N GLN A 678 2.70 19.40 -5.44
CA GLN A 678 1.95 20.50 -6.06
C GLN A 678 2.84 21.75 -6.17
N THR A 679 2.86 22.36 -7.34
CA THR A 679 3.67 23.55 -7.64
C THR A 679 2.80 24.79 -7.83
N PHE A 680 3.24 25.90 -7.25
CA PHE A 680 2.65 27.23 -7.39
C PHE A 680 3.64 28.14 -8.09
N SER A 681 3.34 28.53 -9.32
CA SER A 681 4.25 29.34 -10.12
C SER A 681 4.03 30.84 -9.91
N ASP A 682 5.09 31.60 -10.12
CA ASP A 682 5.10 33.08 -10.15
C ASP A 682 4.53 33.73 -8.86
N ILE A 683 4.80 33.15 -7.69
CA ILE A 683 4.47 33.75 -6.39
C ILE A 683 5.24 35.07 -6.24
N ALA A 684 4.56 36.14 -5.85
CA ALA A 684 5.14 37.47 -5.82
C ALA A 684 6.15 37.65 -4.66
N SER A 685 7.20 38.45 -4.89
CA SER A 685 8.08 38.95 -3.84
C SER A 685 7.28 39.63 -2.72
N GLY A 686 7.62 39.31 -1.48
CA GLY A 686 6.92 39.78 -0.27
C GLY A 686 5.70 38.94 0.12
N SER A 687 5.32 37.91 -0.65
CA SER A 687 4.30 36.94 -0.24
C SER A 687 4.76 36.20 1.01
N THR A 688 3.83 36.00 1.93
CA THR A 688 4.07 35.29 3.18
C THR A 688 3.36 33.95 3.12
N ILE A 689 4.14 32.87 3.15
CA ILE A 689 3.67 31.50 3.04
C ILE A 689 3.46 30.93 4.45
N THR A 690 2.29 30.36 4.67
CA THR A 690 1.99 29.54 5.86
C THR A 690 1.31 28.24 5.45
N PHE A 691 1.53 27.20 6.24
CA PHE A 691 0.95 25.88 6.02
C PHE A 691 0.01 25.53 7.17
N LYS A 692 -0.96 24.68 6.89
CA LYS A 692 -1.86 24.14 7.89
C LYS A 692 -2.14 22.68 7.61
N ALA A 693 -1.91 21.84 8.61
CA ALA A 693 -2.26 20.44 8.62
C ALA A 693 -3.54 20.23 9.43
N ASP A 694 -4.53 19.58 8.84
CA ASP A 694 -5.80 19.20 9.47
C ASP A 694 -5.80 17.68 9.68
N GLY A 695 -5.75 17.21 10.93
CA GLY A 695 -5.95 15.81 11.28
C GLY A 695 -7.43 15.51 11.59
N ARG A 696 -7.96 14.44 11.00
CA ARG A 696 -9.36 14.04 11.16
C ARG A 696 -9.50 12.53 11.32
N TYR A 697 -10.01 12.13 12.47
CA TYR A 697 -10.51 10.78 12.70
C TYR A 697 -11.90 10.87 13.32
N SER A 698 -12.93 10.68 12.48
CA SER A 698 -14.34 10.87 12.85
C SER A 698 -14.57 12.20 13.60
N TRP A 699 -15.44 12.22 14.61
CA TRP A 699 -15.59 13.34 15.56
C TRP A 699 -14.58 13.28 16.72
N LEU A 700 -13.93 12.13 16.91
CA LEU A 700 -13.06 11.83 18.05
C LEU A 700 -11.73 12.57 17.99
N PHE A 701 -11.23 12.85 16.78
CA PHE A 701 -10.03 13.64 16.57
C PHE A 701 -10.28 14.67 15.49
N ARG A 702 -10.14 15.95 15.85
CA ARG A 702 -10.16 17.05 14.90
C ARG A 702 -9.24 18.16 15.37
N ASN A 703 -7.97 18.02 15.02
CA ASN A 703 -6.95 19.01 15.31
C ASN A 703 -6.47 19.67 14.03
N SER A 704 -6.11 20.94 14.15
CA SER A 704 -5.57 21.73 13.06
C SER A 704 -4.37 22.48 13.60
N VAL A 705 -3.24 22.35 12.91
CA VAL A 705 -1.97 22.93 13.31
C VAL A 705 -1.46 23.78 12.15
N GLU A 706 -1.24 25.05 12.44
CA GLU A 706 -0.67 26.01 11.49
C GLU A 706 0.83 26.13 11.73
N SER A 707 1.59 26.41 10.67
CA SER A 707 3.05 26.53 10.75
C SER A 707 3.50 27.64 11.70
N THR A 708 2.63 28.60 12.02
CA THR A 708 2.85 29.67 13.00
C THR A 708 2.79 29.20 14.45
N ASP A 709 2.31 27.99 14.72
CA ASP A 709 2.38 27.35 16.03
C ASP A 709 3.75 26.68 16.20
N GLU A 710 4.75 27.44 16.63
CA GLU A 710 6.15 26.99 16.79
C GLU A 710 6.31 25.90 17.86
N THR A 711 5.29 25.66 18.68
CA THR A 711 5.30 24.55 19.64
C THR A 711 5.06 23.23 18.93
N ARG A 712 4.05 23.19 18.04
CA ARG A 712 3.62 22.00 17.28
C ARG A 712 4.20 21.89 15.88
N THR A 713 4.95 22.89 15.44
CA THR A 713 5.61 22.88 14.12
C THR A 713 7.09 23.15 14.24
N LYS A 714 7.91 22.51 13.39
CA LYS A 714 9.31 22.86 13.17
C LYS A 714 9.54 23.17 11.70
N ILE A 715 10.21 24.29 11.42
CA ILE A 715 10.69 24.64 10.08
C ILE A 715 12.20 24.56 10.13
N LEU A 716 12.78 23.66 9.36
CA LEU A 716 14.19 23.31 9.42
C LEU A 716 14.85 23.50 8.06
N GLU A 717 16.00 24.17 8.08
CA GLU A 717 16.89 24.32 6.93
C GLU A 717 17.89 23.16 6.88
N ARG A 718 18.54 22.96 5.72
CA ARG A 718 19.64 21.99 5.61
C ARG A 718 20.70 22.24 6.68
N GLY A 719 21.13 21.19 7.36
CA GLY A 719 22.12 21.23 8.43
C GLY A 719 21.55 21.61 9.80
N SER A 720 20.26 21.93 9.92
CA SER A 720 19.63 22.20 11.21
C SER A 720 19.73 21.00 12.14
N SER A 721 19.94 21.25 13.44
CA SER A 721 19.84 20.21 14.46
C SER A 721 18.42 19.65 14.57
N LEU A 722 18.29 18.38 14.91
CA LEU A 722 16.99 17.74 15.13
C LEU A 722 16.22 18.37 16.32
N PRO A 723 14.88 18.24 16.34
CA PRO A 723 14.08 18.56 17.51
C PRO A 723 14.60 17.84 18.78
N GLY A 724 14.59 18.53 19.92
CA GLY A 724 15.13 18.01 21.18
C GLY A 724 14.20 17.06 21.95
N THR A 725 13.31 16.33 21.27
CA THR A 725 12.40 15.36 21.89
C THR A 725 12.99 13.95 21.88
N THR A 726 12.48 13.07 22.74
CA THR A 726 12.95 11.70 22.92
C THR A 726 12.96 10.88 21.61
N PRO A 727 11.96 10.97 20.71
CA PRO A 727 11.99 10.22 19.44
C PRO A 727 13.18 10.57 18.54
N PHE A 728 13.64 11.82 18.56
CA PHE A 728 14.80 12.25 17.76
C PHE A 728 16.16 11.92 18.41
N GLN A 729 16.17 11.44 19.66
CA GLN A 729 17.38 10.84 20.25
C GLN A 729 17.67 9.45 19.67
N ASN A 730 16.64 8.77 19.17
CA ASN A 730 16.75 7.51 18.44
C ASN A 730 16.06 7.64 17.07
N VAL A 731 16.77 8.21 16.11
CA VAL A 731 16.28 8.49 14.74
C VAL A 731 15.74 7.23 14.02
N TYR A 732 16.19 6.03 14.40
CA TYR A 732 15.70 4.77 13.82
C TYR A 732 14.24 4.46 14.16
N GLY A 733 13.75 4.96 15.31
CA GLY A 733 12.34 4.83 15.72
C GLY A 733 11.39 5.81 15.04
N LEU A 734 11.89 6.75 14.24
CA LEU A 734 11.07 7.63 13.41
C LEU A 734 10.63 6.91 12.14
N GLU A 735 9.51 7.35 11.57
CA GLU A 735 9.04 6.84 10.28
C GLU A 735 10.05 7.04 9.15
N SER A 736 10.07 6.11 8.20
CA SER A 736 11.11 6.07 7.15
C SER A 736 11.17 7.35 6.32
N PHE A 737 10.03 7.99 6.08
CA PHE A 737 9.97 9.23 5.31
C PHE A 737 10.67 10.42 6.00
N LEU A 738 10.70 10.45 7.33
CA LEU A 738 11.40 11.47 8.11
C LEU A 738 12.85 11.07 8.34
N ARG A 739 13.11 9.80 8.61
CA ARG A 739 14.47 9.24 8.75
C ARG A 739 15.32 9.48 7.51
N ASN A 740 14.74 9.35 6.31
CA ASN A 740 15.44 9.51 5.03
C ASN A 740 15.91 10.95 4.74
N VAL A 741 15.50 11.95 5.52
CA VAL A 741 15.95 13.34 5.40
C VAL A 741 16.81 13.80 6.58
N ILE A 742 17.30 12.84 7.37
CA ILE A 742 18.21 13.06 8.49
C ILE A 742 19.57 12.44 8.15
N SER A 743 20.64 13.23 8.27
CA SER A 743 22.01 12.79 8.05
C SER A 743 22.52 11.89 9.18
N ASN A 744 23.58 11.14 8.90
CA ASN A 744 24.32 10.37 9.91
C ASN A 744 24.92 11.23 11.05
N GLN A 745 24.98 12.56 10.87
CA GLN A 745 25.46 13.50 11.87
C GLN A 745 24.32 14.08 12.73
N SER A 746 23.10 13.51 12.66
CA SER A 746 21.91 14.01 13.38
C SER A 746 21.57 15.46 13.02
N THR A 747 21.63 15.76 11.72
CA THR A 747 21.22 17.05 11.15
C THR A 747 20.31 16.83 9.94
N ILE A 748 19.50 17.82 9.58
CA ILE A 748 18.61 17.71 8.41
C ILE A 748 19.42 17.69 7.10
N ASP A 749 19.21 16.68 6.25
CA ASP A 749 19.83 16.56 4.93
C ASP A 749 18.77 16.64 3.82
N ILE A 750 18.53 17.87 3.39
CA ILE A 750 17.61 18.23 2.30
C ILE A 750 18.33 19.13 1.28
N GLY A 751 17.68 19.43 0.15
CA GLY A 751 18.25 20.31 -0.89
C GLY A 751 18.62 21.71 -0.37
N LYS A 752 19.60 22.38 -1.02
CA LYS A 752 20.02 23.76 -0.66
C LYS A 752 18.92 24.81 -0.87
N THR A 753 17.91 24.50 -1.69
CA THR A 753 16.73 25.33 -1.97
C THR A 753 15.47 24.86 -1.24
N SER A 754 15.62 23.89 -0.32
CA SER A 754 14.51 23.24 0.36
C SER A 754 14.36 23.69 1.82
N LEU A 755 13.13 23.64 2.32
CA LEU A 755 12.77 23.71 3.74
C LEU A 755 12.00 22.45 4.13
N LEU A 756 12.31 21.89 5.30
CA LEU A 756 11.56 20.78 5.89
C LEU A 756 10.60 21.33 6.95
N LEU A 757 9.32 20.98 6.85
CA LEU A 757 8.31 21.33 7.84
C LEU A 757 7.77 20.05 8.49
N LEU A 758 7.83 20.02 9.82
CA LEU A 758 7.35 18.92 10.65
C LEU A 758 6.15 19.41 11.47
N PHE A 759 5.07 18.65 11.51
CA PHE A 759 3.86 18.97 12.26
C PHE A 759 3.56 17.89 13.30
N GLU A 760 3.10 18.33 14.46
CA GLU A 760 2.57 17.50 15.55
C GLU A 760 1.10 17.88 15.77
N LEU A 761 0.17 17.01 15.36
CA LEU A 761 -1.27 17.20 15.48
C LEU A 761 -1.78 16.89 16.88
N GLN A 762 -1.00 16.22 17.73
CA GLN A 762 -1.34 15.93 19.12
C GLN A 762 -0.77 16.96 20.10
N ASP A 763 -0.90 16.70 21.40
CA ASP A 763 -0.30 17.57 22.43
C ASP A 763 1.21 17.37 22.48
N VAL A 764 1.97 18.48 22.58
CA VAL A 764 3.43 18.42 22.57
C VAL A 764 3.97 18.02 23.94
N ASP A 765 4.74 16.94 23.98
CA ASP A 765 5.49 16.51 25.16
C ASP A 765 6.89 16.00 24.79
N ALA A 766 7.58 15.35 25.74
CA ALA A 766 8.92 14.82 25.51
C ALA A 766 8.95 13.71 24.45
N ASN A 767 7.81 13.06 24.17
CA ASN A 767 7.65 11.97 23.22
C ASN A 767 7.10 12.42 21.86
N SER A 768 6.92 13.72 21.61
CA SER A 768 6.47 14.20 20.30
C SER A 768 7.50 13.89 19.22
N ASP A 769 7.05 13.22 18.17
CA ASP A 769 7.85 12.77 17.05
C ASP A 769 7.71 13.69 15.83
N TYR A 770 6.73 14.60 15.82
CA TYR A 770 6.44 15.53 14.73
C TYR A 770 6.33 14.86 13.34
N GLN A 771 6.00 13.57 13.31
CA GLN A 771 5.87 12.80 12.07
C GLN A 771 4.43 12.74 11.56
N ASP A 772 3.50 13.33 12.33
CA ASP A 772 2.08 13.41 11.98
C ASP A 772 1.86 13.97 10.58
N VAL A 773 2.61 15.01 10.19
CA VAL A 773 2.74 15.44 8.79
C VAL A 773 4.15 15.97 8.55
N VAL A 774 4.83 15.45 7.51
CA VAL A 774 6.17 15.88 7.11
C VAL A 774 6.17 16.31 5.65
N ILE A 775 6.54 17.56 5.40
CA ILE A 775 6.58 18.13 4.05
C ILE A 775 7.92 18.79 3.77
N GLU A 776 8.37 18.68 2.52
CA GLU A 776 9.48 19.44 1.98
C GLU A 776 8.97 20.50 1.00
N ILE A 777 9.48 21.72 1.11
CA ILE A 777 9.13 22.83 0.24
C ILE A 777 10.37 23.27 -0.54
N PHE A 778 10.25 23.33 -1.86
CA PHE A 778 11.26 23.87 -2.75
C PHE A 778 10.95 25.34 -3.04
N LEU A 779 11.93 26.22 -2.83
CA LEU A 779 11.84 27.67 -3.02
C LEU A 779 12.77 28.09 -4.17
N GLU A 780 12.23 28.12 -5.38
CA GLU A 780 13.03 28.28 -6.61
C GLU A 780 12.66 29.55 -7.37
N LYS A 781 13.60 30.08 -8.15
CA LYS A 781 13.32 31.20 -9.06
C LYS A 781 12.28 30.78 -10.11
N PRO A 782 11.42 31.70 -10.59
CA PRO A 782 10.35 31.34 -11.50
C PRO A 782 10.91 30.79 -12.81
N SER A 783 10.30 29.70 -13.27
CA SER A 783 10.58 29.08 -14.56
C SER A 783 10.43 30.09 -15.72
N SER A 784 9.55 31.08 -15.54
CA SER A 784 9.29 32.20 -16.46
C SER A 784 10.46 33.19 -16.61
N GLY A 785 11.46 33.12 -15.73
CA GLY A 785 12.65 34.00 -15.67
C GLY A 785 13.91 33.47 -16.39
N GLY A 786 13.86 32.27 -16.97
CA GLY A 786 14.84 31.79 -17.97
C GLY A 786 16.22 31.33 -17.46
N ILE A 787 16.42 31.13 -16.15
CA ILE A 787 17.64 30.48 -15.63
C ILE A 787 17.36 29.05 -15.15
N CYS A 788 16.17 28.78 -14.61
CA CYS A 788 15.81 27.49 -14.01
C CYS A 788 14.68 26.77 -14.78
N GLY A 789 14.37 27.21 -16.01
CA GLY A 789 13.33 26.65 -16.88
C GLY A 789 13.85 26.38 -18.30
N ALA A 790 14.21 25.12 -18.56
CA ALA A 790 14.45 24.44 -19.84
C ALA A 790 15.32 25.14 -20.90
N GLN A 791 16.51 24.57 -21.20
CA GLN A 791 16.94 24.20 -22.56
C GLN A 791 18.16 23.24 -22.51
N ASN A 792 18.01 22.08 -23.15
CA ASN A 792 18.93 21.70 -24.23
C ASN A 792 18.13 20.95 -25.31
N THR A 793 17.31 21.71 -26.03
CA THR A 793 16.84 21.37 -27.37
C THR A 793 17.73 22.17 -28.31
N ASP A 794 18.54 21.48 -29.11
CA ASP A 794 19.29 22.10 -30.21
C ASP A 794 18.80 21.47 -31.52
N ASP A 795 17.59 21.85 -31.92
CA ASP A 795 17.27 21.95 -33.35
C ASP A 795 17.60 23.37 -33.77
N THR A 796 18.70 23.47 -34.49
CA THR A 796 19.06 24.67 -35.24
C THR A 796 18.07 24.82 -36.39
N ASP A 797 17.36 25.94 -36.44
CA ASP A 797 17.36 26.71 -37.67
C ASP A 797 17.06 28.19 -37.43
N ASN A 798 18.09 28.94 -37.76
CA ASN A 798 18.15 30.38 -37.87
C ASN A 798 17.40 30.79 -39.14
N GLU A 799 16.37 31.62 -39.04
CA GLU A 799 16.43 32.89 -39.76
C GLU A 799 15.41 33.93 -39.27
N SER A 800 15.97 35.10 -39.08
CA SER A 800 15.40 36.31 -38.53
C SER A 800 14.41 37.03 -39.44
N SER A 801 13.40 37.62 -38.78
CA SER A 801 12.81 38.94 -39.03
C SER A 801 11.94 39.14 -40.29
N SER A 802 10.68 39.52 -40.09
CA SER A 802 10.33 40.94 -39.96
C SER A 802 8.82 41.17 -39.86
N SER A 803 8.53 42.26 -39.15
CA SER A 803 7.25 42.89 -38.85
C SER A 803 6.20 42.96 -39.95
N SER A 804 4.94 43.05 -39.48
CA SER A 804 3.96 44.13 -39.75
C SER A 804 2.61 43.73 -40.37
N THR A 805 1.58 43.88 -39.54
CA THR A 805 0.41 44.74 -39.79
C THR A 805 -0.66 44.30 -40.80
N SER A 806 -1.80 43.87 -40.23
CA SER A 806 -3.18 44.26 -40.57
C SER A 806 -3.84 43.86 -41.91
N SER A 807 -5.07 43.38 -41.71
CA SER A 807 -6.34 43.75 -42.39
C SER A 807 -6.91 42.83 -43.47
N VAL A 808 -8.11 42.32 -43.14
CA VAL A 808 -9.38 42.31 -43.90
C VAL A 808 -9.38 41.68 -45.30
N GLY A 809 -10.06 40.53 -45.38
CA GLY A 809 -11.20 40.25 -46.26
C GLY A 809 -10.94 39.99 -47.74
N ASP A 810 -11.37 38.81 -48.23
CA ASP A 810 -12.37 38.72 -49.31
C ASP A 810 -12.83 37.27 -49.53
N THR A 811 -14.13 37.13 -49.77
CA THR A 811 -14.87 35.91 -50.12
C THR A 811 -14.65 35.51 -51.58
N ASP A 812 -14.59 34.20 -51.85
CA ASP A 812 -15.05 33.62 -53.13
C ASP A 812 -15.81 32.30 -52.87
N PRO A 813 -17.09 32.19 -53.29
CA PRO A 813 -17.91 30.98 -53.13
C PRO A 813 -18.10 30.27 -54.48
N ASP A 814 -17.47 29.13 -54.71
CA ASP A 814 -17.91 28.10 -55.68
C ASP A 814 -16.95 26.89 -55.71
N ALA A 815 -17.30 25.79 -55.02
CA ALA A 815 -16.94 24.42 -55.41
C ALA A 815 -17.82 23.38 -54.68
N ASP A 816 -18.37 22.44 -55.46
CA ASP A 816 -19.21 21.28 -55.12
C ASP A 816 -18.38 20.19 -54.40
N PRO A 817 -18.96 19.33 -53.52
CA PRO A 817 -18.21 18.43 -52.65
C PRO A 817 -18.11 17.03 -53.24
N GLU A 818 -16.91 16.60 -53.66
CA GLU A 818 -16.59 15.18 -53.85
C GLU A 818 -15.14 14.91 -53.40
N ASP A 819 -15.01 14.04 -52.40
CA ASP A 819 -13.84 13.27 -51.95
C ASP A 819 -12.50 14.03 -51.82
N GLU A 820 -12.26 14.62 -50.64
CA GLU A 820 -10.93 15.11 -50.26
C GLU A 820 -10.00 13.92 -49.97
N GLU A 821 -9.09 13.64 -50.91
CA GLU A 821 -7.92 12.79 -50.64
C GLU A 821 -7.05 13.51 -49.60
N VAL A 822 -6.91 12.90 -48.42
CA VAL A 822 -6.04 13.38 -47.34
C VAL A 822 -4.60 13.46 -47.86
N GLU A 823 -4.00 14.67 -47.87
CA GLU A 823 -2.62 14.86 -48.34
C GLU A 823 -1.61 14.06 -47.49
N GLU A 824 -0.50 13.61 -48.09
CA GLU A 824 0.57 12.87 -47.39
C GLU A 824 1.02 13.65 -46.13
N GLY A 825 0.80 13.06 -44.95
CA GLY A 825 1.16 13.64 -43.66
C GLY A 825 0.02 14.30 -42.87
N GLN A 826 -1.24 14.13 -43.29
CA GLN A 826 -2.42 14.54 -42.54
C GLN A 826 -3.22 13.34 -41.99
N LYS A 827 -3.85 13.53 -40.83
CA LYS A 827 -4.62 12.53 -40.09
C LYS A 827 -6.00 13.07 -39.71
N VAL A 828 -7.03 12.29 -40.00
CA VAL A 828 -8.40 12.57 -39.54
C VAL A 828 -8.58 12.02 -38.13
N ILE A 829 -9.09 12.83 -37.21
CA ILE A 829 -9.32 12.46 -35.82
C ILE A 829 -10.68 12.93 -35.32
N CYS A 830 -11.20 12.23 -34.31
CA CYS A 830 -12.31 12.67 -33.49
C CYS A 830 -11.72 13.42 -32.29
N HIS A 831 -11.82 14.74 -32.35
CA HIS A 831 -11.24 15.65 -31.37
C HIS A 831 -12.24 15.96 -30.25
N PHE A 832 -11.79 15.91 -29.00
CA PHE A 832 -12.54 16.24 -27.80
C PHE A 832 -11.98 17.51 -27.17
N PRO A 833 -12.49 18.71 -27.50
CA PRO A 833 -11.90 19.97 -27.09
C PRO A 833 -11.73 20.11 -25.57
N PRO A 834 -10.57 20.59 -25.08
CA PRO A 834 -10.37 20.90 -23.67
C PRO A 834 -11.44 21.88 -23.17
N GLY A 835 -12.24 21.46 -22.19
CA GLY A 835 -13.34 22.26 -21.61
C GLY A 835 -14.72 22.05 -22.25
N ASN A 836 -14.84 21.28 -23.34
CA ASN A 836 -16.12 20.95 -23.97
C ASN A 836 -16.13 19.53 -24.59
N ARG A 837 -15.79 18.52 -23.79
CA ARG A 837 -15.64 17.13 -24.26
C ARG A 837 -16.95 16.46 -24.72
N GLY A 838 -18.11 16.98 -24.29
CA GLY A 838 -19.43 16.46 -24.72
C GLY A 838 -19.84 16.85 -26.15
N SER A 839 -19.00 17.61 -26.86
CA SER A 839 -19.23 18.03 -28.25
C SER A 839 -18.00 17.71 -29.09
N PRO A 840 -17.71 16.43 -29.36
CA PRO A 840 -16.56 16.04 -30.15
C PRO A 840 -16.72 16.48 -31.62
N GLU A 841 -15.62 16.87 -32.24
CA GLU A 841 -15.59 17.38 -33.61
C GLU A 841 -14.61 16.57 -34.47
N THR A 842 -15.00 16.29 -35.71
CA THR A 842 -14.07 15.67 -36.68
C THR A 842 -13.16 16.75 -37.25
N ILE A 843 -11.86 16.60 -37.06
CA ILE A 843 -10.85 17.54 -37.58
C ILE A 843 -9.74 16.79 -38.31
N VAL A 844 -9.05 17.51 -39.19
CA VAL A 844 -7.83 17.04 -39.84
C VAL A 844 -6.64 17.74 -39.21
N ILE A 845 -5.70 16.97 -38.70
CA ILE A 845 -4.45 17.45 -38.12
C ILE A 845 -3.26 16.97 -38.95
N GLY A 846 -2.08 17.58 -38.77
CA GLY A 846 -0.85 16.97 -39.26
C GLY A 846 -0.51 15.71 -38.45
N GLU A 847 0.09 14.70 -39.07
CA GLU A 847 0.47 13.43 -38.40
C GLU A 847 1.37 13.68 -37.19
N SER A 848 2.25 14.69 -37.27
CA SER A 848 3.12 15.10 -36.15
C SER A 848 2.36 15.65 -34.94
N ALA A 849 1.15 16.17 -35.12
CA ALA A 849 0.30 16.66 -34.04
C ALA A 849 -0.47 15.53 -33.32
N TRP A 850 -0.49 14.31 -33.87
CA TRP A 850 -1.23 13.18 -33.30
C TRP A 850 -0.82 12.86 -31.88
N LYS A 851 0.48 12.90 -31.55
CA LYS A 851 0.98 12.62 -30.20
C LYS A 851 0.38 13.57 -29.16
N ALA A 852 0.30 14.86 -29.48
CA ALA A 852 -0.29 15.86 -28.59
C ALA A 852 -1.80 15.70 -28.46
N HIS A 853 -2.49 15.41 -29.57
CA HIS A 853 -3.94 15.20 -29.62
C HIS A 853 -4.38 13.93 -28.89
N SER A 854 -3.71 12.81 -29.13
CA SER A 854 -3.96 11.54 -28.44
C SER A 854 -3.70 11.62 -26.93
N ALA A 855 -2.71 12.41 -26.49
CA ALA A 855 -2.36 12.55 -25.07
C ALA A 855 -3.47 13.19 -24.20
N HIS A 856 -4.41 13.92 -24.80
CA HIS A 856 -5.55 14.49 -24.07
C HIS A 856 -6.90 13.89 -24.49
N GLY A 857 -6.87 12.74 -25.18
CA GLY A 857 -8.02 11.87 -25.35
C GLY A 857 -8.73 11.90 -26.70
N ASP A 858 -8.10 12.47 -27.73
CA ASP A 858 -8.59 12.38 -29.11
C ASP A 858 -8.39 10.99 -29.70
N ARG A 859 -9.23 10.64 -30.67
CA ARG A 859 -9.31 9.29 -31.25
C ARG A 859 -9.04 9.33 -32.75
N PRO A 860 -8.40 8.31 -33.34
CA PRO A 860 -8.19 8.26 -34.77
C PRO A 860 -9.53 8.02 -35.51
N GLY A 861 -9.69 8.63 -36.69
CA GLY A 861 -10.89 8.50 -37.51
C GLY A 861 -11.99 9.52 -37.17
N GLU A 862 -13.03 9.58 -37.99
CA GLU A 862 -14.12 10.54 -37.80
C GLU A 862 -14.97 10.21 -36.57
N CYS A 863 -15.57 11.22 -35.93
CA CYS A 863 -16.44 11.03 -34.77
C CYS A 863 -17.72 10.23 -35.08
N GLU A 864 -18.22 10.34 -36.31
CA GLU A 864 -19.41 9.64 -36.82
C GLU A 864 -19.06 8.30 -37.48
N SER A 865 -17.78 7.91 -37.48
CA SER A 865 -17.34 6.59 -37.95
C SER A 865 -17.34 5.57 -36.80
N ASP A 866 -17.47 4.30 -37.15
CA ASP A 866 -17.34 3.13 -36.28
C ASP A 866 -16.00 2.45 -36.63
N GLY A 867 -14.96 2.71 -35.83
CA GLY A 867 -13.59 2.36 -36.14
C GLY A 867 -13.27 0.87 -36.05
N ASP A 868 -13.89 0.16 -35.11
CA ASP A 868 -13.67 -1.27 -34.85
C ASP A 868 -14.84 -2.16 -35.34
N GLY A 869 -15.92 -1.56 -35.83
CA GLY A 869 -17.05 -2.25 -36.46
C GLY A 869 -17.98 -2.90 -35.46
N ASP A 870 -17.97 -2.46 -34.20
CA ASP A 870 -18.75 -3.04 -33.11
C ASP A 870 -20.19 -2.49 -33.02
N GLY A 871 -20.48 -1.45 -33.82
CA GLY A 871 -21.76 -0.74 -33.88
C GLY A 871 -21.86 0.48 -32.97
N VAL A 872 -20.78 0.92 -32.33
CA VAL A 872 -20.68 2.12 -31.49
C VAL A 872 -19.77 3.14 -32.19
N LEU A 873 -20.22 4.39 -32.28
CA LEU A 873 -19.45 5.44 -32.95
C LEU A 873 -18.22 5.82 -32.13
N ASN A 874 -17.16 6.23 -32.82
CA ASN A 874 -15.91 6.72 -32.22
C ASN A 874 -16.11 7.89 -31.24
N SER A 875 -17.20 8.66 -31.35
CA SER A 875 -17.55 9.71 -30.38
C SER A 875 -18.08 9.18 -29.03
N TYR A 876 -18.60 7.96 -29.01
CA TYR A 876 -19.28 7.35 -27.86
C TYR A 876 -18.60 6.07 -27.34
N ASP A 877 -17.59 5.56 -28.03
CA ASP A 877 -16.92 4.29 -27.70
C ASP A 877 -15.83 4.44 -26.62
N LEU A 878 -15.96 3.76 -25.49
CA LEU A 878 -14.95 3.76 -24.41
C LEU A 878 -13.87 2.69 -24.61
N CYS A 879 -14.13 1.67 -25.44
CA CYS A 879 -13.30 0.48 -25.59
C CYS A 879 -13.09 0.16 -27.07
N PRO A 880 -12.20 0.90 -27.77
CA PRO A 880 -11.82 0.54 -29.13
C PRO A 880 -11.23 -0.88 -29.15
N ASP A 881 -11.48 -1.61 -30.23
CA ASP A 881 -11.14 -3.02 -30.42
C ASP A 881 -11.92 -3.97 -29.48
N THR A 882 -13.24 -3.84 -29.51
CA THR A 882 -14.17 -4.60 -28.68
C THR A 882 -13.99 -6.12 -28.79
N TYR A 883 -13.85 -6.79 -27.64
CA TYR A 883 -13.69 -8.26 -27.62
C TYR A 883 -14.99 -8.99 -27.94
N MET A 884 -15.09 -9.57 -29.15
CA MET A 884 -16.26 -10.33 -29.62
C MET A 884 -15.89 -11.60 -30.43
N PRO A 885 -16.26 -12.83 -29.98
CA PRO A 885 -16.76 -13.15 -28.65
C PRO A 885 -15.70 -12.91 -27.58
N GLU A 886 -16.11 -12.51 -26.39
CA GLU A 886 -15.17 -12.29 -25.30
C GLU A 886 -14.70 -13.60 -24.66
N ALA A 887 -13.50 -13.61 -24.08
CA ALA A 887 -12.90 -14.77 -23.42
C ALA A 887 -13.53 -15.13 -22.06
N VAL A 888 -14.47 -14.32 -21.60
CA VAL A 888 -15.19 -14.47 -20.33
C VAL A 888 -16.56 -15.13 -20.60
N PRO A 889 -17.05 -16.06 -19.76
CA PRO A 889 -16.45 -16.62 -18.55
C PRO A 889 -15.45 -17.76 -18.78
N THR A 890 -14.43 -17.85 -17.91
CA THR A 890 -13.39 -18.91 -17.96
C THR A 890 -13.89 -20.29 -17.52
N THR A 891 -14.97 -20.36 -16.73
CA THR A 891 -15.57 -21.64 -16.30
C THR A 891 -16.58 -22.23 -17.31
N GLY A 892 -16.78 -21.56 -18.45
CA GLY A 892 -17.64 -22.02 -19.54
C GLY A 892 -19.16 -21.94 -19.28
N THR A 893 -19.61 -21.44 -18.13
CA THR A 893 -21.04 -21.27 -17.82
C THR A 893 -21.37 -19.90 -17.19
N LEU A 894 -22.41 -19.24 -17.72
CA LEU A 894 -22.94 -17.99 -17.16
C LEU A 894 -23.93 -18.29 -16.03
N LEU A 895 -23.74 -17.64 -14.87
CA LEU A 895 -24.67 -17.75 -13.74
C LEU A 895 -25.94 -16.89 -13.94
N PHE A 896 -26.89 -17.02 -13.01
CA PHE A 896 -28.14 -16.26 -13.01
C PHE A 896 -27.88 -14.75 -12.93
N HIS A 897 -28.57 -13.98 -13.78
CA HIS A 897 -28.39 -12.52 -13.91
C HIS A 897 -26.96 -12.07 -14.27
N ARG A 898 -26.18 -12.94 -14.94
CA ARG A 898 -24.88 -12.59 -15.50
C ARG A 898 -24.95 -12.42 -17.02
N PHE A 899 -24.10 -11.54 -17.54
CA PHE A 899 -24.09 -11.10 -18.94
C PHE A 899 -22.71 -11.29 -19.57
N ALA A 900 -22.68 -11.77 -20.82
CA ALA A 900 -21.46 -11.85 -21.63
C ALA A 900 -21.74 -11.87 -23.15
N LEU A 901 -20.80 -11.40 -23.97
CA LEU A 901 -20.76 -11.46 -25.43
C LEU A 901 -20.21 -12.82 -25.89
N THR A 902 -21.08 -13.81 -25.97
CA THR A 902 -20.66 -15.18 -26.34
C THR A 902 -20.58 -15.43 -27.87
N SER A 903 -20.76 -14.39 -28.68
CA SER A 903 -20.69 -14.45 -30.15
C SER A 903 -20.32 -13.07 -30.72
N SER A 904 -20.09 -12.97 -32.03
CA SER A 904 -19.89 -11.71 -32.77
C SER A 904 -21.17 -10.86 -32.93
N ASN A 905 -22.04 -10.85 -31.91
CA ASN A 905 -23.30 -10.12 -31.92
C ASN A 905 -23.22 -9.04 -30.82
N PRO A 906 -23.55 -7.77 -31.11
CA PRO A 906 -23.48 -6.67 -30.14
C PRO A 906 -24.51 -6.75 -28.99
N ILE A 907 -25.17 -7.90 -28.81
CA ILE A 907 -26.17 -8.15 -27.77
C ILE A 907 -25.58 -9.12 -26.75
N PHE A 908 -25.49 -8.68 -25.49
CA PHE A 908 -25.05 -9.54 -24.39
C PHE A 908 -26.02 -10.70 -24.20
N ILE A 909 -25.53 -11.91 -23.90
CA ILE A 909 -26.38 -13.05 -23.54
C ILE A 909 -26.51 -13.13 -22.03
N SER A 910 -27.74 -13.31 -21.53
CA SER A 910 -28.00 -13.52 -20.10
C SER A 910 -28.01 -15.01 -19.72
N GLY A 911 -27.28 -15.34 -18.66
CA GLY A 911 -27.25 -16.68 -18.06
C GLY A 911 -28.39 -16.96 -17.06
N PRO A 912 -28.68 -18.24 -16.76
CA PRO A 912 -28.25 -19.45 -17.47
C PRO A 912 -29.20 -19.81 -18.63
N ARG A 913 -30.33 -19.09 -18.79
CA ARG A 913 -31.40 -19.45 -19.75
C ARG A 913 -31.12 -19.07 -21.22
N LYS A 914 -29.92 -18.54 -21.53
CA LYS A 914 -29.49 -18.06 -22.86
C LYS A 914 -30.63 -17.40 -23.64
N LYS A 915 -31.05 -16.21 -23.19
CA LYS A 915 -32.02 -15.40 -23.95
C LYS A 915 -31.27 -14.46 -24.89
N PHE A 916 -31.58 -14.52 -26.18
CA PHE A 916 -31.06 -13.61 -27.23
C PHE A 916 -31.69 -12.20 -27.20
N LEU A 917 -32.50 -11.90 -26.18
CA LEU A 917 -33.15 -10.60 -25.95
C LEU A 917 -32.72 -10.09 -24.57
N SER A 918 -31.44 -9.71 -24.45
CA SER A 918 -30.92 -9.02 -23.27
C SER A 918 -31.29 -7.55 -23.29
N GLU A 919 -31.28 -6.92 -22.12
CA GLU A 919 -31.51 -5.47 -21.95
C GLU A 919 -30.24 -4.63 -22.15
N PHE A 920 -29.09 -5.28 -22.40
CA PHE A 920 -27.79 -4.65 -22.61
C PHE A 920 -27.22 -5.01 -23.99
N THR A 921 -26.80 -3.98 -24.70
CA THR A 921 -26.07 -4.00 -25.98
C THR A 921 -24.69 -3.36 -25.80
N LEU A 922 -23.81 -3.44 -26.80
CA LEU A 922 -22.54 -2.69 -26.79
C LEU A 922 -22.75 -1.17 -26.69
N GLU A 923 -23.80 -0.63 -27.31
CA GLU A 923 -24.20 0.76 -27.09
C GLU A 923 -24.51 1.07 -25.60
N SER A 924 -25.04 0.08 -24.86
CA SER A 924 -25.27 0.22 -23.41
C SER A 924 -23.98 0.21 -22.60
N THR A 925 -22.90 -0.36 -23.11
CA THR A 925 -21.61 -0.44 -22.44
C THR A 925 -20.56 0.45 -23.12
N LYS A 926 -21.00 1.35 -24.01
CA LYS A 926 -20.13 2.26 -24.75
C LYS A 926 -18.99 1.50 -25.42
N GLY A 927 -19.31 0.44 -26.16
CA GLY A 927 -18.36 -0.44 -26.86
C GLY A 927 -17.67 -1.46 -25.97
N CYS A 928 -17.69 -1.34 -24.64
CA CYS A 928 -16.95 -2.29 -23.80
C CYS A 928 -17.60 -3.67 -23.67
N SER A 929 -16.84 -4.73 -23.93
CA SER A 929 -17.19 -6.10 -23.51
C SER A 929 -17.16 -6.25 -21.98
N CYS A 930 -17.71 -7.35 -21.44
CA CYS A 930 -17.63 -7.63 -20.01
C CYS A 930 -16.17 -7.82 -19.56
N GLY A 931 -15.35 -8.52 -20.35
CA GLY A 931 -13.92 -8.68 -20.09
C GLY A 931 -13.19 -7.34 -19.98
N GLN A 932 -13.41 -6.44 -20.93
CA GLN A 932 -12.76 -5.12 -20.95
C GLN A 932 -13.21 -4.27 -19.74
N MET A 933 -14.49 -4.29 -19.37
CA MET A 933 -14.98 -3.63 -18.15
C MET A 933 -14.33 -4.18 -16.87
N ILE A 934 -14.07 -5.49 -16.81
CA ILE A 934 -13.38 -6.09 -15.66
C ILE A 934 -11.90 -5.67 -15.63
N ASP A 935 -11.23 -5.59 -16.78
CA ASP A 935 -9.84 -5.13 -16.86
C ASP A 935 -9.70 -3.70 -16.32
N VAL A 936 -10.67 -2.82 -16.60
CA VAL A 936 -10.77 -1.46 -16.03
C VAL A 936 -10.95 -1.52 -14.52
N ALA A 937 -11.88 -2.33 -14.03
CA ALA A 937 -12.15 -2.46 -12.60
C ALA A 937 -10.94 -2.98 -11.82
N GLU A 938 -10.16 -3.90 -12.40
CA GLU A 938 -8.95 -4.45 -11.81
C GLU A 938 -7.71 -3.57 -12.02
N GLY A 939 -7.79 -2.52 -12.84
CA GLY A 939 -6.65 -1.67 -13.18
C GLY A 939 -5.63 -2.29 -14.13
N LYS A 940 -6.00 -3.35 -14.86
CA LYS A 940 -5.13 -3.99 -15.85
C LYS A 940 -5.02 -3.19 -17.14
N LYS A 941 -6.11 -2.52 -17.53
CA LYS A 941 -6.18 -1.63 -18.69
C LYS A 941 -7.18 -0.52 -18.42
N THR A 942 -6.92 0.67 -18.92
CA THR A 942 -7.75 1.85 -18.61
C THR A 942 -8.66 2.27 -19.77
N TYR A 943 -8.35 1.85 -21.01
CA TYR A 943 -9.05 2.24 -22.24
C TYR A 943 -9.32 3.76 -22.26
N HIS A 944 -10.53 4.22 -22.63
CA HIS A 944 -10.88 5.64 -22.54
C HIS A 944 -11.65 6.02 -21.27
N PHE A 945 -11.59 5.20 -20.20
CA PHE A 945 -12.28 5.50 -18.95
C PHE A 945 -11.66 6.66 -18.17
N GLU A 946 -10.35 6.89 -18.30
CA GLU A 946 -9.63 7.97 -17.60
C GLU A 946 -10.18 9.37 -17.91
N GLN A 947 -10.79 9.53 -19.08
CA GLN A 947 -11.46 10.77 -19.48
C GLN A 947 -12.72 11.06 -18.66
N TYR A 948 -13.21 10.06 -17.92
CA TYR A 948 -14.38 10.10 -17.07
C TYR A 948 -14.03 9.69 -15.63
N PRO A 949 -13.34 10.54 -14.85
CA PRO A 949 -12.76 10.16 -13.55
C PRO A 949 -13.76 9.60 -12.55
N ARG A 950 -15.04 9.99 -12.63
CA ARG A 950 -16.12 9.42 -11.81
C ARG A 950 -16.45 7.98 -12.20
N LEU A 951 -16.63 7.71 -13.49
CA LEU A 951 -16.87 6.35 -13.98
C LEU A 951 -15.66 5.46 -13.71
N TYR A 952 -14.45 5.95 -14.01
CA TYR A 952 -13.21 5.21 -13.79
C TYR A 952 -12.98 4.85 -12.32
N ARG A 953 -13.19 5.80 -11.41
CA ARG A 953 -13.11 5.55 -9.96
C ARG A 953 -14.17 4.55 -9.49
N ASN A 954 -15.41 4.68 -9.96
CA ASN A 954 -16.48 3.74 -9.60
C ASN A 954 -16.18 2.31 -10.08
N MET A 955 -15.55 2.17 -11.24
CA MET A 955 -15.08 0.88 -11.76
C MET A 955 -13.94 0.34 -10.89
N LYS A 956 -12.93 1.16 -10.57
CA LYS A 956 -11.78 0.80 -9.73
C LYS A 956 -12.14 0.52 -8.26
N SER A 957 -13.24 1.08 -7.76
CA SER A 957 -13.74 0.85 -6.40
C SER A 957 -14.55 -0.44 -6.25
N LEU A 958 -14.72 -1.23 -7.32
CA LEU A 958 -15.39 -2.53 -7.23
C LEU A 958 -14.52 -3.49 -6.42
N PHE A 959 -15.06 -4.01 -5.31
CA PHE A 959 -14.36 -5.00 -4.49
C PHE A 959 -13.88 -6.21 -5.33
N PRO A 960 -12.70 -6.79 -5.02
CA PRO A 960 -12.12 -7.89 -5.80
C PRO A 960 -13.01 -9.14 -5.97
N PHE A 961 -14.01 -9.35 -5.12
CA PHE A 961 -14.95 -10.47 -5.30
C PHE A 961 -15.95 -10.24 -6.46
N TYR A 962 -16.30 -8.99 -6.78
CA TYR A 962 -17.20 -8.67 -7.91
C TYR A 962 -16.53 -8.98 -9.25
N THR A 963 -15.23 -8.66 -9.38
CA THR A 963 -14.42 -8.90 -10.57
C THR A 963 -14.04 -10.38 -10.71
N ARG A 964 -13.60 -11.06 -9.63
CA ARG A 964 -13.36 -12.52 -9.62
C ARG A 964 -14.60 -13.33 -10.02
N GLY A 965 -15.76 -12.97 -9.48
CA GLY A 965 -17.03 -13.59 -9.86
C GLY A 965 -17.44 -13.31 -11.31
N ALA A 966 -17.12 -12.12 -11.82
CA ALA A 966 -17.40 -11.75 -13.21
C ALA A 966 -16.50 -12.49 -14.21
N ARG A 967 -15.20 -12.67 -13.93
CA ARG A 967 -14.30 -13.49 -14.76
C ARG A 967 -14.73 -14.95 -14.83
N SER A 968 -15.22 -15.48 -13.72
CA SER A 968 -15.63 -16.88 -13.64
C SER A 968 -17.01 -17.14 -14.24
N TYR A 969 -17.94 -16.18 -14.18
CA TYR A 969 -19.37 -16.45 -14.42
C TYR A 969 -20.13 -15.37 -15.20
N GLY A 970 -19.45 -14.33 -15.69
CA GLY A 970 -20.02 -13.19 -16.44
C GLY A 970 -20.35 -11.96 -15.58
N CYS A 971 -20.45 -10.80 -16.22
CA CYS A 971 -20.67 -9.51 -15.53
C CYS A 971 -22.04 -9.47 -14.85
N GLY A 972 -22.08 -8.94 -13.64
CA GLY A 972 -23.33 -8.69 -12.93
C GLY A 972 -24.04 -7.45 -13.47
N ARG A 973 -25.35 -7.35 -13.23
CA ARG A 973 -26.18 -6.22 -13.66
C ARG A 973 -25.67 -4.86 -13.15
N ALA A 974 -25.00 -4.83 -11.98
CA ALA A 974 -24.42 -3.62 -11.41
C ALA A 974 -23.31 -3.03 -12.29
N ILE A 975 -22.36 -3.87 -12.75
CA ILE A 975 -21.27 -3.46 -13.65
C ILE A 975 -21.86 -2.95 -14.97
N MET A 976 -22.81 -3.69 -15.54
CA MET A 976 -23.47 -3.30 -16.80
C MET A 976 -24.21 -1.95 -16.69
N LYS A 977 -24.92 -1.71 -15.56
CA LYS A 977 -25.65 -0.45 -15.34
C LYS A 977 -24.73 0.73 -15.04
N MET A 978 -23.57 0.49 -14.45
CA MET A 978 -22.62 1.53 -14.10
C MET A 978 -22.15 2.28 -15.35
N VAL A 979 -21.83 1.55 -16.42
CA VAL A 979 -21.45 2.14 -17.71
C VAL A 979 -22.67 2.66 -18.47
N LYS A 980 -23.80 1.92 -18.46
CA LYS A 980 -25.02 2.32 -19.17
C LYS A 980 -25.62 3.66 -18.71
N ASN A 981 -25.62 3.89 -17.41
CA ASN A 981 -26.26 5.07 -16.82
C ASN A 981 -25.32 6.29 -16.78
N PHE A 982 -24.10 6.15 -17.31
CA PHE A 982 -23.14 7.23 -17.37
C PHE A 982 -23.38 8.08 -18.63
N GLU A 983 -23.75 9.35 -18.43
CA GLU A 983 -23.90 10.34 -19.50
C GLU A 983 -22.57 11.11 -19.68
N ILE A 984 -22.22 11.35 -20.96
CA ILE A 984 -21.00 12.04 -21.40
C ILE A 984 -21.21 13.56 -21.40
#